data_AF-A0A9D5VGX1-F1
#
_entry.id   AF-A0A9D5VGX1-F1
#
_cell.length_a   1.000
_cell.length_b   1.000
_cell.length_c   1.000
_cell.angle_alpha   90.00
_cell.angle_beta   90.00
_cell.angle_gamma   90.00
#
_symmetry.space_group_name_H-M   'P 1'
#
loop_
_entity.id
_entity.type
_entity.pdbx_description
1 polymer ?
#
loop_
_entity_poly.entity_id
_entity_poly.type
_entity_poly.pdbx_seq_one_letter_code
_entity_poly.pdbx_strand_id
1 'polypeptide(L)'
;MKIKNLAFGIPLLLCLGMAVLFMGIPLLWGESTLPEDVFIKNPSLTTNGLYNFAILDGKIWIKKKPHPLRTRPLYDVFAATLDVGFQWKLLGETGLPQFDKKHHYPLPKQIVAISVDADHLVALGDNGRVYQYGYKKGYRSGDPEDPREYIHWNYKWGDPFEGSLIMPQEFKTFALGRHNAETMYYTDAAGSQVNYGERGISHLYLLSKNGQEINIADTGLPPDFSRQYAGPDRGRFIAANLDVAGEQMFVISKYGEMYTKFEDYDANGGTPFFKYYYGNDQKHNLPGDDFATQLLPRKLPLPDWKKQSPIPTQAKGKITKNITILVKGQGDHNRELRVQGVNSEGMPGYYFKMLNDSEWKFQKTANKMNIREEDFIENNPQKLDRAANRDVAMEGSMAFQSGFLPLSLKESNLNIEVPDFNLFASPITLRVHLSKEKSFDLHMHTVDSWFLFQDKDPEHFSNALRRMKGTLEIPLAVLNSSDPEIQEVVKKYFQPFHLKTFKFAMIGNKKFAEFWAENKEPLHKLFLKMKIHTKGIEDDPKKITYYTEVAQNPELLIDLNAEKQKNKIESLLLLIKNNMQALKELRHEREELRKKALLQRCVGHTFNTLSSIESVAAHLLQYDRYWNASQYVRNISLHQSYPLFETAKEAYRLLWDQGAADFKEAEEILQTRICDGLLLMQELLKSHKETAFPVLWERSFPHKKDSHHLFSILKKCQSPTESPIIRPGSALR
;
A
#
# COMPACT_ATOMS: atom_id res chain seq x y z
N MET A 1 2.21 -86.24 13.76
CA MET A 1 0.94 -86.62 14.44
C MET A 1 0.66 -85.58 15.51
N LYS A 2 -0.23 -84.62 15.26
CA LYS A 2 -1.68 -84.61 15.53
C LYS A 2 -2.08 -84.50 17.02
N ILE A 3 -2.53 -83.27 17.37
CA ILE A 3 -3.77 -82.87 18.08
C ILE A 3 -4.03 -83.37 19.53
N LYS A 4 -4.13 -82.43 20.48
CA LYS A 4 -5.36 -82.02 21.23
C LYS A 4 -5.00 -81.14 22.44
N ASN A 5 -5.32 -79.85 22.36
CA ASN A 5 -6.44 -79.16 23.04
C ASN A 5 -6.11 -78.67 24.45
N LEU A 6 -5.94 -77.36 24.62
CA LEU A 6 -6.68 -76.62 25.64
C LEU A 6 -6.83 -75.16 25.20
N ALA A 7 -8.05 -74.65 25.32
CA ALA A 7 -8.52 -73.35 24.87
C ALA A 7 -8.19 -72.25 25.88
N PHE A 8 -7.91 -71.03 25.39
CA PHE A 8 -8.47 -69.77 25.92
C PHE A 8 -8.28 -68.69 24.85
N GLY A 9 -9.39 -68.11 24.40
CA GLY A 9 -9.44 -67.12 23.33
C GLY A 9 -9.28 -65.69 23.84
N ILE A 10 -8.55 -64.89 23.05
CA ILE A 10 -8.53 -63.43 23.06
C ILE A 10 -8.86 -63.01 21.62
N PRO A 11 -9.89 -62.19 21.34
CA PRO A 11 -10.17 -61.78 19.97
C PRO A 11 -9.24 -60.64 19.55
N LEU A 12 -8.52 -60.91 18.47
CA LEU A 12 -7.82 -59.97 17.61
C LEU A 12 -8.88 -59.16 16.81
N LEU A 13 -8.96 -57.85 17.02
CA LEU A 13 -9.67 -56.93 16.11
C LEU A 13 -9.03 -55.54 16.20
N LEU A 14 -7.86 -55.43 15.57
CA LEU A 14 -7.12 -54.20 15.31
C LEU A 14 -6.77 -54.27 13.82
N CYS A 15 -7.57 -53.60 12.98
CA CYS A 15 -7.29 -53.16 11.60
C CYS A 15 -8.61 -53.01 10.81
N LEU A 16 -9.44 -52.01 11.17
CA LEU A 16 -10.45 -51.36 10.31
C LEU A 16 -11.25 -50.39 11.18
N GLY A 17 -10.79 -49.14 11.32
CA GLY A 17 -11.49 -48.16 12.16
C GLY A 17 -10.81 -46.80 12.33
N MET A 18 -10.01 -46.32 11.37
CA MET A 18 -9.48 -44.95 11.38
C MET A 18 -9.58 -44.28 10.01
N ALA A 19 -10.78 -44.31 9.45
CA ALA A 19 -11.17 -43.48 8.32
C ALA A 19 -12.70 -43.37 8.30
N VAL A 20 -13.26 -42.49 9.15
CA VAL A 20 -14.55 -41.76 9.05
C VAL A 20 -14.78 -41.15 10.45
N LEU A 21 -14.21 -39.98 10.71
CA LEU A 21 -14.58 -39.14 11.87
C LEU A 21 -14.34 -37.65 11.62
N PHE A 22 -14.40 -37.22 10.35
CA PHE A 22 -14.36 -35.82 9.92
C PHE A 22 -15.31 -35.57 8.74
N MET A 23 -16.57 -35.97 8.89
CA MET A 23 -17.66 -35.47 8.05
C MET A 23 -18.82 -35.03 8.93
N GLY A 24 -19.18 -33.75 8.80
CA GLY A 24 -20.43 -33.20 9.30
C GLY A 24 -20.39 -32.74 10.74
N ILE A 25 -19.95 -31.50 10.97
CA ILE A 25 -20.69 -30.67 11.93
C ILE A 25 -22.12 -30.64 11.36
N PRO A 26 -23.16 -31.11 12.08
CA PRO A 26 -24.51 -30.86 11.65
C PRO A 26 -24.69 -29.35 11.71
N LEU A 27 -24.77 -28.70 10.55
CA LEU A 27 -25.45 -27.42 10.39
C LEU A 27 -26.87 -27.65 10.92
N LEU A 28 -27.09 -27.37 12.20
CA LEU A 28 -28.43 -27.19 12.75
C LEU A 28 -28.95 -25.88 12.14
N TRP A 29 -29.60 -26.04 11.00
CA TRP A 29 -30.28 -25.00 10.24
C TRP A 29 -31.12 -24.14 11.19
N GLY A 30 -30.84 -22.84 11.19
CA GLY A 30 -31.58 -21.83 11.93
C GLY A 30 -33.00 -21.68 11.39
N GLU A 31 -33.87 -21.15 12.25
CA GLU A 31 -35.20 -20.58 11.99
C GLU A 31 -35.93 -21.10 10.75
N SER A 32 -36.93 -21.98 10.96
CA SER A 32 -37.82 -22.46 9.90
C SER A 32 -38.71 -21.37 9.27
N THR A 33 -38.51 -20.10 9.60
CA THR A 33 -39.33 -18.97 9.17
C THR A 33 -38.50 -17.70 9.08
N LEU A 34 -38.74 -16.88 8.05
CA LEU A 34 -38.08 -15.59 7.88
C LEU A 34 -38.57 -14.56 8.92
N PRO A 35 -37.69 -13.77 9.55
CA PRO A 35 -38.09 -12.85 10.61
C PRO A 35 -38.81 -11.61 10.10
N GLU A 36 -39.63 -10.97 10.93
CA GLU A 36 -40.32 -9.72 10.58
C GLU A 36 -39.34 -8.55 10.37
N ASP A 37 -38.20 -8.54 11.04
CA ASP A 37 -37.14 -7.54 10.85
C ASP A 37 -35.79 -8.14 11.27
N VAL A 38 -34.69 -7.53 10.83
CA VAL A 38 -33.33 -7.95 11.16
C VAL A 38 -32.64 -6.83 11.94
N PHE A 39 -32.50 -7.04 13.25
CA PHE A 39 -31.88 -6.06 14.15
C PHE A 39 -30.40 -6.33 14.43
N ILE A 40 -30.00 -7.61 14.34
CA ILE A 40 -28.67 -8.11 14.66
C ILE A 40 -28.20 -8.96 13.49
N LYS A 41 -27.02 -8.65 12.96
CA LYS A 41 -26.34 -9.41 11.92
C LYS A 41 -25.72 -10.68 12.51
N ASN A 42 -25.77 -11.75 11.72
CA ASN A 42 -25.08 -13.02 11.94
C ASN A 42 -24.89 -13.71 10.57
N PRO A 43 -24.27 -14.90 10.48
CA PRO A 43 -24.03 -15.55 9.18
C PRO A 43 -25.30 -15.77 8.34
N SER A 44 -26.48 -15.94 8.95
CA SER A 44 -27.74 -16.22 8.26
C SER A 44 -28.67 -15.01 8.14
N LEU A 45 -28.46 -13.93 8.87
CA LEU A 45 -29.28 -12.72 8.87
C LEU A 45 -28.39 -11.49 8.76
N THR A 46 -28.66 -10.60 7.82
CA THR A 46 -27.89 -9.36 7.70
C THR A 46 -28.76 -8.20 7.22
N THR A 47 -28.29 -6.96 7.37
CA THR A 47 -29.08 -5.76 7.09
C THR A 47 -28.20 -4.57 6.74
N ASN A 48 -28.69 -3.69 5.88
CA ASN A 48 -28.10 -2.37 5.63
C ASN A 48 -29.11 -1.26 5.98
N GLY A 49 -28.89 -0.04 5.47
CA GLY A 49 -29.77 1.09 5.73
C GLY A 49 -31.19 0.93 5.20
N LEU A 50 -31.42 0.08 4.19
CA LEU A 50 -32.66 0.03 3.40
C LEU A 50 -33.30 -1.36 3.32
N TYR A 51 -32.51 -2.42 3.43
CA TYR A 51 -32.90 -3.80 3.17
C TYR A 51 -32.48 -4.74 4.29
N ASN A 52 -33.28 -5.79 4.46
CA ASN A 52 -32.96 -6.95 5.27
C ASN A 52 -32.72 -8.15 4.36
N PHE A 53 -31.80 -9.01 4.79
CA PHE A 53 -31.41 -10.22 4.08
C PHE A 53 -31.41 -11.40 5.06
N ALA A 54 -31.81 -12.56 4.56
CA ALA A 54 -31.85 -13.78 5.34
C ALA A 54 -31.49 -15.00 4.47
N ILE A 55 -30.93 -16.03 5.08
CA ILE A 55 -30.77 -17.36 4.47
C ILE A 55 -31.89 -18.26 4.98
N LEU A 56 -32.66 -18.86 4.07
CA LEU A 56 -33.61 -19.93 4.35
C LEU A 56 -33.52 -20.97 3.23
N ASP A 57 -33.41 -22.25 3.60
CA ASP A 57 -33.24 -23.39 2.68
C ASP A 57 -32.08 -23.22 1.70
N GLY A 58 -30.99 -22.61 2.17
CA GLY A 58 -29.76 -22.42 1.42
C GLY A 58 -29.84 -21.31 0.39
N LYS A 59 -30.87 -20.47 0.44
CA LYS A 59 -31.14 -19.40 -0.52
C LYS A 59 -31.24 -18.06 0.20
N ILE A 60 -30.85 -17.01 -0.50
CA ILE A 60 -30.91 -15.64 0.00
C ILE A 60 -32.28 -15.06 -0.27
N TRP A 61 -32.89 -14.52 0.77
CA TRP A 61 -34.13 -13.75 0.75
C TRP A 61 -33.82 -12.29 1.06
N ILE A 62 -34.58 -11.39 0.46
CA ILE A 62 -34.47 -9.94 0.63
C ILE A 62 -35.85 -9.32 0.87
N LYS A 63 -35.88 -8.24 1.65
CA LYS A 63 -37.02 -7.31 1.72
C LYS A 63 -36.57 -5.88 2.05
N LYS A 64 -37.41 -4.90 1.75
CA LYS A 64 -37.26 -3.51 2.21
C LYS A 64 -37.57 -3.40 3.69
N LYS A 65 -36.85 -2.50 4.36
CA LYS A 65 -37.13 -2.12 5.75
C LYS A 65 -38.36 -1.22 5.80
N PRO A 66 -39.32 -1.47 6.70
CA PRO A 66 -40.48 -0.60 6.88
C PRO A 66 -40.05 0.80 7.36
N HIS A 67 -38.98 0.85 8.14
CA HIS A 67 -38.36 2.08 8.63
C HIS A 67 -36.89 2.11 8.17
N PRO A 68 -36.62 2.69 6.98
CA PRO A 68 -35.27 2.90 6.52
C PRO A 68 -34.45 3.63 7.60
N LEU A 69 -33.21 3.22 7.81
CA LEU A 69 -32.34 3.85 8.80
C LEU A 69 -31.86 5.24 8.36
N ARG A 70 -32.13 5.61 7.10
CA ARG A 70 -31.74 6.83 6.41
C ARG A 70 -32.58 7.07 5.15
N THR A 71 -32.48 8.26 4.58
CA THR A 71 -33.04 8.60 3.27
C THR A 71 -32.42 7.76 2.16
N ARG A 72 -33.20 7.46 1.11
CA ARG A 72 -32.75 6.67 -0.03
C ARG A 72 -31.53 7.35 -0.68
N PRO A 73 -30.42 6.63 -0.93
CA PRO A 73 -29.28 7.18 -1.67
C PRO A 73 -29.73 7.54 -3.10
N LEU A 74 -28.94 8.41 -3.74
CA LEU A 74 -29.18 8.78 -5.15
C LEU A 74 -29.29 7.55 -6.06
N TYR A 75 -28.56 6.49 -5.74
CA TYR A 75 -28.60 5.20 -6.44
C TYR A 75 -28.77 4.05 -5.45
N ASP A 76 -29.84 3.30 -5.63
CA ASP A 76 -30.19 2.13 -4.82
C ASP A 76 -30.01 0.87 -5.67
N VAL A 77 -28.87 0.21 -5.51
CA VAL A 77 -28.45 -0.96 -6.29
C VAL A 77 -29.51 -2.05 -6.30
N PHE A 78 -30.08 -2.38 -5.14
CA PHE A 78 -31.05 -3.45 -5.04
C PHE A 78 -32.37 -3.08 -5.69
N ALA A 79 -32.87 -1.85 -5.50
CA ALA A 79 -34.10 -1.42 -6.18
C ALA A 79 -33.93 -1.25 -7.71
N ALA A 80 -32.72 -0.99 -8.19
CA ALA A 80 -32.45 -0.83 -9.62
C ALA A 80 -32.53 -2.16 -10.39
N THR A 81 -32.22 -3.28 -9.73
CA THR A 81 -32.18 -4.61 -10.37
C THR A 81 -33.20 -5.61 -9.86
N LEU A 82 -33.87 -5.33 -8.74
CA LEU A 82 -34.77 -6.27 -8.08
C LEU A 82 -36.12 -5.63 -7.76
N ASP A 83 -37.20 -6.37 -8.00
CA ASP A 83 -38.55 -6.01 -7.56
C ASP A 83 -38.76 -6.36 -6.07
N VAL A 84 -38.17 -5.55 -5.20
CA VAL A 84 -38.18 -5.75 -3.74
C VAL A 84 -39.24 -4.85 -3.08
N GLY A 85 -40.18 -5.48 -2.38
CA GLY A 85 -41.18 -4.82 -1.55
C GLY A 85 -40.91 -5.02 -0.05
N PHE A 86 -41.92 -4.79 0.79
CA PHE A 86 -41.86 -5.02 2.24
C PHE A 86 -42.05 -6.49 2.65
N GLN A 87 -42.42 -7.35 1.69
CA GLN A 87 -42.51 -8.79 1.87
C GLN A 87 -41.22 -9.47 1.45
N TRP A 88 -40.86 -10.55 2.14
CA TRP A 88 -39.72 -11.37 1.77
C TRP A 88 -39.90 -11.98 0.39
N LYS A 89 -38.87 -11.88 -0.45
CA LYS A 89 -38.76 -12.58 -1.73
C LYS A 89 -37.36 -13.15 -1.87
N LEU A 90 -37.20 -14.15 -2.73
CA LEU A 90 -35.86 -14.61 -3.12
C LEU A 90 -35.07 -13.46 -3.76
N LEU A 91 -33.78 -13.40 -3.50
CA LEU A 91 -32.89 -12.48 -4.19
C LEU A 91 -32.70 -12.94 -5.64
N GLY A 92 -33.21 -12.16 -6.60
CA GLY A 92 -33.32 -12.59 -8.00
C GLY A 92 -34.32 -13.73 -8.16
N GLU A 93 -34.13 -14.58 -9.17
CA GLU A 93 -35.08 -15.67 -9.45
C GLU A 93 -34.92 -16.88 -8.53
N THR A 94 -33.70 -17.19 -8.08
CA THR A 94 -33.41 -18.43 -7.34
C THR A 94 -32.93 -18.22 -5.90
N GLY A 95 -32.55 -17.01 -5.51
CA GLY A 95 -31.85 -16.74 -4.24
C GLY A 95 -30.41 -17.28 -4.19
N LEU A 96 -29.89 -17.78 -5.32
CA LEU A 96 -28.50 -18.23 -5.48
C LEU A 96 -27.77 -17.30 -6.46
N PRO A 97 -26.42 -17.25 -6.42
CA PRO A 97 -25.63 -16.61 -7.46
C PRO A 97 -25.99 -17.12 -8.86
N GLN A 98 -26.16 -16.19 -9.79
CA GLN A 98 -26.51 -16.46 -11.20
C GLN A 98 -25.61 -15.65 -12.12
N PHE A 99 -25.01 -16.31 -13.11
CA PHE A 99 -24.14 -15.66 -14.10
C PHE A 99 -24.70 -15.85 -15.51
N ASP A 100 -24.38 -14.93 -16.43
CA ASP A 100 -24.65 -15.14 -17.86
C ASP A 100 -24.04 -16.47 -18.31
N LYS A 101 -24.77 -17.22 -19.15
CA LYS A 101 -24.45 -18.56 -19.66
C LYS A 101 -23.06 -18.66 -20.30
N LYS A 102 -22.46 -17.53 -20.69
CA LYS A 102 -21.09 -17.44 -21.21
C LYS A 102 -20.00 -17.71 -20.16
N HIS A 103 -20.33 -17.70 -18.86
CA HIS A 103 -19.36 -17.86 -17.78
C HIS A 103 -19.49 -19.25 -17.12
N HIS A 104 -18.52 -20.13 -17.39
CA HIS A 104 -18.48 -21.50 -16.86
C HIS A 104 -17.88 -21.60 -15.45
N TYR A 105 -18.53 -21.00 -14.45
CA TYR A 105 -18.08 -21.06 -13.06
C TYR A 105 -18.96 -21.97 -12.20
N PRO A 106 -18.39 -22.68 -11.21
CA PRO A 106 -19.17 -23.53 -10.33
C PRO A 106 -20.15 -22.66 -9.53
N LEU A 107 -21.44 -22.89 -9.71
CA LEU A 107 -22.48 -22.33 -8.87
C LEU A 107 -22.49 -23.07 -7.52
N PRO A 108 -22.81 -22.40 -6.41
CA PRO A 108 -23.02 -23.08 -5.14
C PRO A 108 -24.35 -23.84 -5.19
N LYS A 109 -24.46 -24.96 -4.46
CA LYS A 109 -25.76 -25.64 -4.30
C LYS A 109 -26.61 -24.92 -3.26
N GLN A 110 -25.95 -24.31 -2.28
CA GLN A 110 -26.56 -23.52 -1.22
C GLN A 110 -25.61 -22.43 -0.74
N ILE A 111 -26.19 -21.36 -0.21
CA ILE A 111 -25.50 -20.31 0.53
C ILE A 111 -25.49 -20.67 2.01
N VAL A 112 -24.30 -20.59 2.62
CA VAL A 112 -24.09 -20.94 4.03
C VAL A 112 -23.90 -19.71 4.92
N ALA A 113 -23.48 -18.58 4.34
CA ALA A 113 -23.38 -17.32 5.07
C ALA A 113 -23.51 -16.10 4.14
N ILE A 114 -23.96 -14.97 4.70
CA ILE A 114 -24.07 -13.68 4.01
C ILE A 114 -23.57 -12.53 4.88
N SER A 115 -23.07 -11.48 4.25
CA SER A 115 -22.79 -10.20 4.90
C SER A 115 -23.09 -9.05 3.94
N VAL A 116 -23.73 -7.99 4.42
CA VAL A 116 -24.05 -6.81 3.63
C VAL A 116 -23.54 -5.58 4.35
N ASP A 117 -22.99 -4.66 3.57
CA ASP A 117 -22.73 -3.29 3.99
C ASP A 117 -22.96 -2.36 2.80
N ALA A 118 -23.54 -1.19 3.09
CA ALA A 118 -23.89 -0.23 2.06
C ALA A 118 -24.70 -0.89 0.91
N ASP A 119 -24.23 -0.75 -0.33
CA ASP A 119 -24.81 -1.23 -1.58
C ASP A 119 -24.22 -2.57 -2.06
N HIS A 120 -23.49 -3.29 -1.20
CA HIS A 120 -22.77 -4.50 -1.57
C HIS A 120 -23.13 -5.67 -0.64
N LEU A 121 -23.50 -6.79 -1.24
CA LEU A 121 -23.78 -8.05 -0.57
C LEU A 121 -22.69 -9.06 -0.94
N VAL A 122 -22.16 -9.75 0.07
CA VAL A 122 -21.30 -10.91 -0.10
C VAL A 122 -22.03 -12.17 0.41
N ALA A 123 -21.89 -13.26 -0.34
CA ALA A 123 -22.43 -14.58 -0.02
C ALA A 123 -21.35 -15.65 -0.09
N LEU A 124 -21.30 -16.52 0.92
CA LEU A 124 -20.44 -17.69 0.96
C LEU A 124 -21.23 -18.92 0.52
N GLY A 125 -20.76 -19.58 -0.54
CA GLY A 125 -21.32 -20.85 -0.99
C GLY A 125 -20.83 -22.06 -0.18
N ASP A 126 -21.56 -23.16 -0.26
CA ASP A 126 -21.15 -24.49 0.27
C ASP A 126 -19.86 -25.05 -0.34
N ASN A 127 -19.41 -24.48 -1.44
CA ASN A 127 -18.14 -24.78 -2.08
C ASN A 127 -16.97 -23.92 -1.57
N GLY A 128 -17.17 -23.15 -0.48
CA GLY A 128 -16.15 -22.28 0.14
C GLY A 128 -15.84 -21.00 -0.63
N ARG A 129 -16.49 -20.75 -1.77
CA ARG A 129 -16.24 -19.57 -2.60
C ARG A 129 -17.08 -18.38 -2.14
N VAL A 130 -16.46 -17.20 -2.22
CA VAL A 130 -17.12 -15.91 -2.02
C VAL A 130 -17.74 -15.42 -3.32
N TYR A 131 -19.00 -15.04 -3.26
CA TYR A 131 -19.78 -14.44 -4.33
C TYR A 131 -20.19 -13.04 -3.90
N GLN A 132 -20.19 -12.09 -4.83
CA GLN A 132 -20.58 -10.71 -4.57
C GLN A 132 -21.75 -10.30 -5.46
N TYR A 133 -22.67 -9.53 -4.90
CA TYR A 133 -23.77 -8.89 -5.59
C TYR A 133 -23.73 -7.38 -5.30
N GLY A 134 -23.55 -6.58 -6.35
CA GLY A 134 -23.38 -5.15 -6.25
C GLY A 134 -22.85 -4.55 -7.56
N TYR A 135 -22.34 -3.33 -7.51
CA TYR A 135 -21.71 -2.72 -8.67
C TYR A 135 -20.51 -3.54 -9.16
N LYS A 136 -20.41 -3.68 -10.48
CA LYS A 136 -19.17 -4.04 -11.15
C LYS A 136 -18.12 -3.00 -10.77
N LYS A 137 -16.97 -3.50 -10.35
CA LYS A 137 -15.78 -2.74 -10.00
C LYS A 137 -15.47 -1.60 -10.98
N GLY A 138 -15.09 -0.44 -10.45
CA GLY A 138 -14.70 0.74 -11.24
C GLY A 138 -15.87 1.60 -11.73
N TYR A 139 -17.10 1.27 -11.35
CA TYR A 139 -18.27 2.11 -11.65
C TYR A 139 -18.18 3.44 -10.89
N ARG A 140 -18.20 4.55 -11.63
CA ARG A 140 -18.36 5.90 -11.08
C ARG A 140 -19.84 6.13 -10.83
N SER A 141 -20.19 6.79 -9.73
CA SER A 141 -21.51 7.39 -9.59
C SER A 141 -21.70 8.45 -10.69
N GLY A 142 -22.23 8.04 -11.86
CA GLY A 142 -22.43 8.96 -13.00
C GLY A 142 -22.44 8.37 -14.42
N ASP A 143 -22.13 7.09 -14.68
CA ASP A 143 -22.07 6.54 -16.06
C ASP A 143 -22.57 5.07 -16.09
N PRO A 144 -23.64 4.63 -16.82
CA PRO A 144 -24.44 5.26 -17.89
C PRO A 144 -25.98 5.25 -17.64
N GLU A 145 -26.78 5.46 -18.69
CA GLU A 145 -28.27 5.53 -18.72
C GLU A 145 -29.02 4.33 -18.11
N ASP A 146 -28.39 3.15 -17.94
CA ASP A 146 -29.00 1.97 -17.31
C ASP A 146 -28.07 1.27 -16.27
N PRO A 147 -28.33 1.41 -14.96
CA PRO A 147 -27.55 0.75 -13.91
C PRO A 147 -27.65 -0.79 -13.92
N ARG A 148 -28.62 -1.39 -14.63
CA ARG A 148 -28.83 -2.85 -14.67
C ARG A 148 -27.73 -3.61 -15.41
N GLU A 149 -26.98 -2.96 -16.30
CA GLU A 149 -25.86 -3.62 -17.02
C GLU A 149 -24.66 -3.91 -16.11
N TYR A 150 -24.55 -3.19 -14.99
CA TYR A 150 -23.38 -3.22 -14.13
C TYR A 150 -23.64 -3.84 -12.75
N ILE A 151 -24.89 -4.17 -12.44
CA ILE A 151 -25.28 -4.78 -11.17
C ILE A 151 -25.67 -6.23 -11.43
N HIS A 152 -24.78 -7.15 -11.08
CA HIS A 152 -25.02 -8.58 -11.20
C HIS A 152 -24.19 -9.34 -10.17
N TRP A 153 -24.50 -10.62 -10.00
CA TRP A 153 -23.62 -11.52 -9.30
C TRP A 153 -22.26 -11.60 -10.00
N ASN A 154 -21.19 -11.50 -9.24
CA ASN A 154 -19.83 -11.78 -9.67
C ASN A 154 -19.14 -12.69 -8.65
N TYR A 155 -18.18 -13.50 -9.08
CA TYR A 155 -17.37 -14.36 -8.21
C TYR A 155 -15.89 -13.93 -8.20
N LYS A 156 -15.52 -12.99 -9.08
CA LYS A 156 -14.17 -12.46 -9.15
C LYS A 156 -13.94 -11.47 -8.03
N TRP A 157 -12.79 -11.53 -7.40
CA TRP A 157 -12.31 -10.60 -6.39
C TRP A 157 -10.94 -10.07 -6.81
N GLY A 158 -10.61 -8.87 -6.35
CA GLY A 158 -9.28 -8.29 -6.43
C GLY A 158 -8.93 -7.48 -7.70
N ASP A 159 -7.91 -6.63 -7.63
CA ASP A 159 -7.40 -5.76 -8.72
C ASP A 159 -5.86 -5.75 -8.70
N PRO A 160 -5.16 -5.62 -9.84
CA PRO A 160 -5.56 -5.77 -11.24
C PRO A 160 -5.77 -7.22 -11.70
N PHE A 161 -5.39 -8.20 -10.86
CA PHE A 161 -5.48 -9.60 -11.19
C PHE A 161 -6.66 -10.26 -10.47
N GLU A 162 -7.80 -10.27 -11.15
CA GLU A 162 -9.04 -10.84 -10.65
C GLU A 162 -8.99 -12.38 -10.58
N GLY A 163 -9.53 -12.94 -9.50
CA GLY A 163 -9.63 -14.39 -9.29
C GLY A 163 -10.76 -14.77 -8.34
N SER A 164 -10.97 -16.05 -8.09
CA SER A 164 -11.92 -16.48 -7.04
C SER A 164 -11.31 -16.24 -5.67
N LEU A 165 -12.07 -15.59 -4.77
CA LEU A 165 -11.74 -15.60 -3.35
C LEU A 165 -12.35 -16.84 -2.69
N ILE A 166 -11.51 -17.62 -2.02
CA ILE A 166 -11.88 -18.84 -1.30
C ILE A 166 -11.70 -18.58 0.19
N MET A 167 -12.72 -18.88 0.98
CA MET A 167 -12.64 -18.77 2.44
C MET A 167 -11.70 -19.87 2.98
N PRO A 168 -10.85 -19.56 3.96
CA PRO A 168 -10.11 -20.58 4.70
C PRO A 168 -11.07 -21.61 5.33
N GLN A 169 -10.60 -22.84 5.55
CA GLN A 169 -11.44 -23.91 6.11
C GLN A 169 -11.93 -23.60 7.54
N GLU A 170 -11.11 -22.88 8.31
CA GLU A 170 -11.39 -22.58 9.71
C GLU A 170 -11.35 -21.08 9.99
N PHE A 171 -12.50 -20.52 10.37
CA PHE A 171 -12.62 -19.13 10.82
C PHE A 171 -13.78 -19.02 11.81
N LYS A 172 -13.84 -17.91 12.56
CA LYS A 172 -14.90 -17.69 13.56
C LYS A 172 -16.10 -16.95 12.97
N THR A 173 -15.85 -15.87 12.23
CA THR A 173 -16.87 -15.08 11.54
C THR A 173 -16.22 -14.24 10.42
N PHE A 174 -17.04 -13.64 9.56
CA PHE A 174 -16.60 -12.60 8.64
C PHE A 174 -17.63 -11.47 8.54
N ALA A 175 -17.18 -10.29 8.15
CA ALA A 175 -18.02 -9.14 7.91
C ALA A 175 -17.50 -8.31 6.74
N LEU A 176 -18.43 -7.71 5.99
CA LEU A 176 -18.14 -6.81 4.88
C LEU A 176 -18.07 -5.37 5.38
N GLY A 177 -17.04 -4.63 4.98
CA GLY A 177 -16.95 -3.18 5.05
C GLY A 177 -17.00 -2.59 3.65
N ARG A 178 -17.72 -1.46 3.51
CA ARG A 178 -17.75 -0.71 2.26
C ARG A 178 -17.94 0.79 2.50
N HIS A 179 -17.03 1.57 1.94
CA HIS A 179 -17.24 3.00 1.76
C HIS A 179 -18.06 3.30 0.50
N ASN A 180 -19.01 4.22 0.64
CA ASN A 180 -19.81 4.75 -0.45
C ASN A 180 -20.32 6.17 -0.10
N ALA A 181 -21.22 6.69 -0.93
CA ALA A 181 -21.84 8.01 -0.74
C ALA A 181 -22.66 8.15 0.54
N GLU A 182 -22.91 7.06 1.27
CA GLU A 182 -23.63 7.09 2.54
C GLU A 182 -22.66 7.32 3.70
N THR A 183 -21.40 6.90 3.56
CA THR A 183 -20.32 7.26 4.49
C THR A 183 -19.72 8.62 4.14
N MET A 184 -19.54 8.95 2.85
CA MET A 184 -18.94 10.19 2.30
C MET A 184 -17.50 10.53 2.73
N TYR A 185 -17.12 10.34 3.98
CA TYR A 185 -15.78 10.67 4.45
C TYR A 185 -15.47 9.91 5.73
N TYR A 186 -14.19 9.85 6.04
CA TYR A 186 -13.68 9.49 7.36
C TYR A 186 -12.83 10.64 7.92
N THR A 187 -12.54 10.61 9.22
CA THR A 187 -11.72 11.63 9.88
C THR A 187 -10.34 11.04 10.18
N ASP A 188 -9.28 11.65 9.65
CA ASP A 188 -7.91 11.20 9.92
C ASP A 188 -7.46 11.56 11.36
N ALA A 189 -6.28 11.08 11.76
CA ALA A 189 -5.77 11.31 13.12
C ALA A 189 -5.44 12.80 13.44
N ALA A 190 -5.38 13.69 12.44
CA ALA A 190 -5.25 15.13 12.66
C ALA A 190 -6.61 15.84 12.79
N GLY A 191 -7.71 15.10 12.58
CA GLY A 191 -9.07 15.64 12.53
C GLY A 191 -9.47 16.19 11.16
N SER A 192 -8.72 15.88 10.09
CA SER A 192 -9.06 16.29 8.73
C SER A 192 -10.06 15.31 8.14
N GLN A 193 -11.13 15.81 7.50
CA GLN A 193 -12.10 14.96 6.83
C GLN A 193 -11.60 14.58 5.44
N VAL A 194 -11.53 13.29 5.15
CA VAL A 194 -11.04 12.77 3.87
C VAL A 194 -12.19 12.10 3.14
N ASN A 195 -12.54 12.64 1.97
CA ASN A 195 -13.56 12.07 1.10
C ASN A 195 -13.20 10.64 0.70
N TYR A 196 -14.19 9.75 0.69
CA TYR A 196 -14.01 8.34 0.32
C TYR A 196 -13.67 8.13 -1.17
N GLY A 197 -13.94 9.11 -2.03
CA GLY A 197 -13.68 9.08 -3.47
C GLY A 197 -14.82 8.50 -4.31
N GLU A 198 -14.59 8.38 -5.61
CA GLU A 198 -15.60 7.86 -6.55
C GLU A 198 -15.69 6.33 -6.57
N ARG A 199 -14.67 5.63 -6.08
CA ARG A 199 -14.55 4.17 -6.19
C ARG A 199 -14.91 3.55 -4.85
N GLY A 200 -16.12 2.99 -4.75
CA GLY A 200 -16.51 2.18 -3.59
C GLY A 200 -15.72 0.87 -3.55
N ILE A 201 -14.62 0.87 -2.80
CA ILE A 201 -13.82 -0.32 -2.50
C ILE A 201 -14.52 -1.09 -1.37
N SER A 202 -14.37 -2.41 -1.36
CA SER A 202 -14.92 -3.26 -0.32
C SER A 202 -13.87 -4.17 0.27
N HIS A 203 -13.96 -4.33 1.59
CA HIS A 203 -13.09 -5.17 2.38
C HIS A 203 -13.91 -6.25 3.05
N LEU A 204 -13.44 -7.50 2.95
CA LEU A 204 -13.96 -8.62 3.70
C LEU A 204 -13.02 -8.89 4.86
N TYR A 205 -13.52 -8.71 6.08
CA TYR A 205 -12.77 -8.95 7.31
C TYR A 205 -13.12 -10.33 7.84
N LEU A 206 -12.10 -11.14 8.08
CA LEU A 206 -12.20 -12.51 8.52
C LEU A 206 -11.57 -12.65 9.90
N LEU A 207 -12.38 -12.98 10.90
CA LEU A 207 -11.89 -13.27 12.24
C LEU A 207 -11.41 -14.72 12.28
N SER A 208 -10.14 -14.93 12.61
CA SER A 208 -9.56 -16.28 12.74
C SER A 208 -10.28 -17.11 13.81
N LYS A 209 -10.16 -18.44 13.71
CA LYS A 209 -10.78 -19.38 14.67
C LYS A 209 -10.39 -19.09 16.12
N ASN A 210 -9.13 -18.72 16.37
CA ASN A 210 -8.66 -18.36 17.72
C ASN A 210 -9.09 -16.96 18.19
N GLY A 211 -9.66 -16.12 17.31
CA GLY A 211 -10.16 -14.79 17.64
C GLY A 211 -9.09 -13.72 17.82
N GLN A 212 -7.82 -13.98 17.52
CA GLN A 212 -6.72 -13.01 17.70
C GLN A 212 -6.34 -12.27 16.42
N GLU A 213 -6.77 -12.74 15.26
CA GLU A 213 -6.31 -12.27 13.95
C GLU A 213 -7.51 -11.82 13.12
N ILE A 214 -7.39 -10.64 12.51
CA ILE A 214 -8.37 -10.14 11.55
C ILE A 214 -7.67 -10.10 10.20
N ASN A 215 -7.94 -11.11 9.37
CA ASN A 215 -7.41 -11.18 8.01
C ASN A 215 -8.33 -10.40 7.08
N ILE A 216 -7.79 -9.78 6.05
CA ILE A 216 -8.57 -8.98 5.11
C ILE A 216 -8.36 -9.44 3.67
N ALA A 217 -9.46 -9.42 2.92
CA ALA A 217 -9.44 -9.44 1.46
C ALA A 217 -10.03 -8.11 0.98
N ASP A 218 -9.35 -7.43 0.09
CA ASP A 218 -9.75 -6.13 -0.46
C ASP A 218 -9.95 -6.27 -1.98
N THR A 219 -11.04 -5.72 -2.50
CA THR A 219 -11.33 -5.71 -3.94
C THR A 219 -10.28 -5.01 -4.82
N GLY A 220 -9.43 -4.15 -4.24
CA GLY A 220 -8.28 -3.48 -4.86
C GLY A 220 -6.94 -4.22 -4.72
N LEU A 221 -6.94 -5.39 -4.08
CA LEU A 221 -5.75 -6.22 -3.81
C LEU A 221 -5.92 -7.63 -4.41
N PRO A 222 -4.89 -8.48 -4.44
CA PRO A 222 -5.05 -9.87 -4.87
C PRO A 222 -6.14 -10.61 -4.08
N PRO A 223 -6.88 -11.57 -4.69
CA PRO A 223 -8.02 -12.26 -4.06
C PRO A 223 -7.59 -13.34 -3.07
N ASP A 224 -6.97 -12.91 -1.98
CA ASP A 224 -6.60 -13.75 -0.86
C ASP A 224 -6.81 -13.00 0.46
N PHE A 225 -6.55 -13.71 1.57
CA PHE A 225 -6.58 -13.16 2.91
C PHE A 225 -5.17 -12.88 3.46
N SER A 226 -4.17 -12.68 2.59
CA SER A 226 -2.74 -12.59 2.96
C SER A 226 -2.42 -11.42 3.90
N ARG A 227 -3.33 -10.47 4.04
CA ARG A 227 -3.16 -9.27 4.84
C ARG A 227 -3.91 -9.39 6.15
N GLN A 228 -3.35 -8.79 7.19
CA GLN A 228 -3.86 -8.91 8.53
C GLN A 228 -3.73 -7.58 9.28
N TYR A 229 -4.73 -7.30 10.11
CA TYR A 229 -4.69 -6.28 11.15
C TYR A 229 -4.54 -6.91 12.53
N ALA A 230 -3.74 -6.28 13.40
CA ALA A 230 -3.72 -6.65 14.81
C ALA A 230 -5.04 -6.29 15.48
N GLY A 231 -5.61 -7.24 16.21
CA GLY A 231 -6.69 -6.98 17.15
C GLY A 231 -6.24 -6.10 18.33
N PRO A 232 -7.16 -5.74 19.25
CA PRO A 232 -6.84 -4.94 20.42
C PRO A 232 -5.67 -5.52 21.24
N ASP A 233 -4.96 -4.64 21.94
CA ASP A 233 -3.79 -4.98 22.75
C ASP A 233 -2.72 -5.75 21.94
N ARG A 234 -2.38 -5.22 20.76
CA ARG A 234 -1.40 -5.80 19.81
C ARG A 234 -1.70 -7.24 19.40
N GLY A 235 -2.99 -7.59 19.30
CA GLY A 235 -3.45 -8.95 18.94
C GLY A 235 -3.49 -9.94 20.10
N ARG A 236 -3.39 -9.47 21.35
CA ARG A 236 -3.60 -10.33 22.54
C ARG A 236 -5.08 -10.53 22.84
N PHE A 237 -5.93 -9.57 22.50
CA PHE A 237 -7.38 -9.69 22.66
C PHE A 237 -7.94 -10.90 21.90
N ILE A 238 -8.76 -11.69 22.58
CA ILE A 238 -9.48 -12.80 21.97
C ILE A 238 -10.91 -12.34 21.69
N ALA A 239 -11.20 -12.06 20.42
CA ALA A 239 -12.54 -11.73 19.98
C ALA A 239 -13.42 -12.98 19.88
N ALA A 240 -14.60 -12.92 20.48
CA ALA A 240 -15.68 -13.87 20.31
C ALA A 240 -16.49 -13.62 19.03
N ASN A 241 -16.52 -12.38 18.53
CA ASN A 241 -17.18 -12.02 17.28
C ASN A 241 -16.64 -10.69 16.72
N LEU A 242 -16.98 -10.41 15.46
CA LEU A 242 -16.60 -9.22 14.68
C LEU A 242 -17.78 -8.81 13.77
N ASP A 243 -18.08 -7.52 13.70
CA ASP A 243 -18.89 -6.92 12.64
C ASP A 243 -18.24 -5.63 12.11
N VAL A 244 -18.59 -5.22 10.90
CA VAL A 244 -18.01 -4.06 10.20
C VAL A 244 -19.10 -3.26 9.49
N ALA A 245 -18.96 -1.94 9.47
CA ALA A 245 -19.76 -1.05 8.63
C ALA A 245 -18.99 0.23 8.28
N GLY A 246 -18.83 0.53 6.99
CA GLY A 246 -18.02 1.64 6.50
C GLY A 246 -16.59 1.59 7.07
N GLU A 247 -15.95 0.42 6.98
CA GLU A 247 -14.58 0.14 7.46
C GLU A 247 -14.32 0.38 8.97
N GLN A 248 -15.39 0.67 9.73
CA GLN A 248 -15.35 0.70 11.18
C GLN A 248 -15.61 -0.72 11.73
N MET A 249 -14.56 -1.33 12.28
CA MET A 249 -14.66 -2.63 12.95
C MET A 249 -15.24 -2.49 14.36
N PHE A 250 -16.01 -3.48 14.77
CA PHE A 250 -16.53 -3.66 16.12
C PHE A 250 -16.30 -5.12 16.57
N VAL A 251 -15.62 -5.31 17.70
CA VAL A 251 -15.31 -6.63 18.27
C VAL A 251 -15.78 -6.73 19.71
N ILE A 252 -16.13 -7.96 20.14
CA ILE A 252 -16.51 -8.30 21.51
C ILE A 252 -15.78 -9.56 21.98
N SER A 253 -15.43 -9.65 23.26
CA SER A 253 -14.85 -10.86 23.89
C SER A 253 -15.91 -11.70 24.62
N LYS A 254 -15.53 -12.88 25.13
CA LYS A 254 -16.42 -13.69 25.99
C LYS A 254 -16.77 -13.04 27.34
N TYR A 255 -16.05 -11.99 27.73
CA TYR A 255 -16.31 -11.25 28.97
C TYR A 255 -17.01 -9.91 28.74
N GLY A 256 -17.46 -9.63 27.50
CA GLY A 256 -18.20 -8.41 27.17
C GLY A 256 -17.33 -7.17 26.96
N GLU A 257 -15.99 -7.29 27.04
CA GLU A 257 -15.10 -6.22 26.59
C GLU A 257 -15.28 -5.99 25.09
N MET A 258 -15.40 -4.73 24.71
CA MET A 258 -15.74 -4.29 23.37
C MET A 258 -14.76 -3.23 22.88
N TYR A 259 -14.40 -3.31 21.61
CA TYR A 259 -13.50 -2.35 20.98
C TYR A 259 -13.97 -2.01 19.57
N THR A 260 -13.65 -0.80 19.13
CA THR A 260 -13.88 -0.36 17.76
C THR A 260 -12.64 0.26 17.17
N LYS A 261 -12.38 0.04 15.88
CA LYS A 261 -11.27 0.67 15.16
C LYS A 261 -11.66 0.93 13.71
N PHE A 262 -11.34 2.12 13.22
CA PHE A 262 -11.39 2.40 11.79
C PHE A 262 -10.08 1.92 11.18
N GLU A 263 -10.16 1.06 10.17
CA GLU A 263 -8.98 0.50 9.51
C GLU A 263 -9.36 0.18 8.07
N ASP A 264 -8.61 0.74 7.14
CA ASP A 264 -8.85 0.63 5.69
C ASP A 264 -7.47 0.66 5.01
N TYR A 265 -7.27 -0.18 3.98
CA TYR A 265 -5.94 -0.35 3.37
C TYR A 265 -5.44 0.91 2.65
N ASP A 266 -6.35 1.73 2.13
CA ASP A 266 -6.03 3.02 1.53
C ASP A 266 -5.81 4.10 2.60
N ALA A 267 -6.55 4.08 3.70
CA ALA A 267 -6.40 5.05 4.76
C ALA A 267 -5.13 4.83 5.59
N ASN A 268 -4.68 3.59 5.75
CA ASN A 268 -3.60 3.24 6.66
C ASN A 268 -2.18 3.37 6.10
N GLY A 269 -2.03 3.70 4.81
CA GLY A 269 -0.72 3.85 4.17
C GLY A 269 -0.32 2.71 3.23
N GLY A 270 -1.13 1.65 3.13
CA GLY A 270 -0.81 0.48 2.31
C GLY A 270 -0.68 0.83 0.84
N THR A 271 -1.61 1.65 0.35
CA THR A 271 -1.73 2.01 -1.07
C THR A 271 -0.77 3.13 -1.51
N PRO A 272 -0.02 2.94 -2.61
CA PRO A 272 0.98 3.91 -3.09
C PRO A 272 0.39 5.11 -3.85
N PHE A 273 -0.90 5.10 -4.17
CA PHE A 273 -1.56 6.15 -4.96
C PHE A 273 -1.95 7.39 -4.14
N PHE A 274 -1.95 7.29 -2.82
CA PHE A 274 -2.32 8.37 -1.91
C PHE A 274 -1.09 8.98 -1.22
N LYS A 275 -1.27 10.19 -0.71
CA LYS A 275 -0.25 10.92 0.05
C LYS A 275 -0.52 10.77 1.55
N TYR A 276 0.55 10.65 2.33
CA TYR A 276 0.47 10.47 3.78
C TYR A 276 1.57 11.25 4.49
N TYR A 277 1.33 11.55 5.77
CA TYR A 277 2.30 12.24 6.61
C TYR A 277 2.21 11.80 8.08
N TYR A 278 3.34 11.82 8.78
CA TYR A 278 3.41 11.53 10.22
C TYR A 278 3.65 12.80 11.07
N GLY A 279 4.03 13.93 10.45
CA GLY A 279 4.19 15.24 11.12
C GLY A 279 2.85 15.88 11.54
N ASN A 280 2.88 17.00 12.25
CA ASN A 280 1.66 17.67 12.75
C ASN A 280 1.23 18.89 11.92
N ASP A 281 1.86 19.10 10.77
CA ASP A 281 1.89 20.36 10.03
C ASP A 281 1.01 20.40 8.78
N GLN A 282 0.27 19.33 8.47
CA GLN A 282 -0.51 19.21 7.22
C GLN A 282 -2.02 19.01 7.42
N LYS A 283 -2.55 19.38 8.59
CA LYS A 283 -3.99 19.40 8.84
C LYS A 283 -4.69 20.37 7.89
N HIS A 284 -5.87 19.98 7.39
CA HIS A 284 -6.79 20.87 6.68
C HIS A 284 -8.18 20.87 7.31
N ASN A 285 -8.98 21.90 7.00
CA ASN A 285 -10.34 22.07 7.51
C ASN A 285 -11.41 22.06 6.41
N LEU A 286 -11.05 21.63 5.19
CA LEU A 286 -12.03 21.39 4.13
C LEU A 286 -13.06 20.32 4.57
N PRO A 287 -14.33 20.47 4.18
CA PRO A 287 -15.37 19.52 4.53
C PRO A 287 -15.19 18.20 3.76
N GLY A 288 -15.60 17.09 4.35
CA GLY A 288 -15.36 15.74 3.82
C GLY A 288 -16.19 15.40 2.58
N ASP A 289 -17.23 16.16 2.27
CA ASP A 289 -17.97 16.04 1.01
C ASP A 289 -17.26 16.75 -0.16
N ASP A 290 -16.24 17.56 0.10
CA ASP A 290 -15.36 18.11 -0.94
C ASP A 290 -14.40 17.04 -1.44
N PHE A 291 -14.55 16.68 -2.72
CA PHE A 291 -13.72 15.70 -3.40
C PHE A 291 -12.22 16.05 -3.40
N ALA A 292 -11.87 17.35 -3.34
CA ALA A 292 -10.48 17.79 -3.29
C ALA A 292 -9.72 17.22 -2.07
N THR A 293 -10.43 16.91 -0.98
CA THR A 293 -9.83 16.29 0.22
C THR A 293 -9.22 14.93 -0.07
N GLN A 294 -9.71 14.19 -1.07
CA GLN A 294 -9.13 12.89 -1.46
C GLN A 294 -7.68 13.01 -1.95
N LEU A 295 -7.32 14.16 -2.52
CA LEU A 295 -5.99 14.46 -3.07
C LEU A 295 -5.00 14.99 -2.02
N LEU A 296 -5.49 15.33 -0.84
CA LEU A 296 -4.67 15.86 0.25
C LEU A 296 -3.96 14.72 1.02
N PRO A 297 -2.80 15.02 1.64
CA PRO A 297 -2.11 14.07 2.51
C PRO A 297 -2.96 13.65 3.72
N ARG A 298 -2.96 12.37 4.05
CA ARG A 298 -3.64 11.78 5.21
C ARG A 298 -2.69 11.64 6.40
N LYS A 299 -3.14 11.99 7.60
CA LYS A 299 -2.34 11.79 8.83
C LYS A 299 -2.23 10.31 9.16
N LEU A 300 -1.00 9.86 9.45
CA LEU A 300 -0.67 8.57 10.03
C LEU A 300 0.07 8.72 11.37
N PRO A 301 0.07 7.67 12.21
CA PRO A 301 -0.73 6.45 12.09
C PRO A 301 -2.23 6.73 12.25
N LEU A 302 -3.09 5.80 11.82
CA LEU A 302 -4.53 5.88 12.14
C LEU A 302 -4.76 5.75 13.66
N PRO A 303 -5.90 6.25 14.18
CA PRO A 303 -6.24 6.04 15.58
C PRO A 303 -6.28 4.56 15.96
N ASP A 304 -5.79 4.24 17.17
CA ASP A 304 -5.78 2.88 17.69
C ASP A 304 -7.19 2.41 18.12
N TRP A 305 -7.30 1.15 18.53
CA TRP A 305 -8.52 0.56 19.07
C TRP A 305 -9.09 1.38 20.23
N LYS A 306 -10.32 1.85 20.06
CA LYS A 306 -11.09 2.54 21.10
C LYS A 306 -11.91 1.53 21.89
N LYS A 307 -11.61 1.41 23.19
CA LYS A 307 -12.44 0.63 24.12
C LYS A 307 -13.82 1.26 24.26
N GLN A 308 -14.86 0.44 24.20
CA GLN A 308 -16.25 0.86 24.37
C GLN A 308 -16.69 0.63 25.81
N SER A 309 -17.60 1.49 26.31
CA SER A 309 -18.19 1.32 27.64
C SER A 309 -18.84 -0.07 27.77
N PRO A 310 -18.67 -0.76 28.91
CA PRO A 310 -19.35 -2.03 29.15
C PRO A 310 -20.88 -1.82 29.19
N ILE A 311 -21.63 -2.86 28.83
CA ILE A 311 -23.09 -2.86 28.99
C ILE A 311 -23.41 -3.19 30.46
N PRO A 312 -24.10 -2.31 31.19
CA PRO A 312 -24.51 -2.60 32.55
C PRO A 312 -25.68 -3.59 32.52
N THR A 313 -25.39 -4.88 32.71
CA THR A 313 -26.44 -5.89 32.91
C THR A 313 -26.76 -6.03 34.40
N GLN A 314 -28.03 -5.88 34.77
CA GLN A 314 -28.52 -6.08 36.12
C GLN A 314 -29.54 -7.21 36.16
N ALA A 315 -29.68 -7.87 37.32
CA ALA A 315 -30.64 -8.95 37.55
C ALA A 315 -30.57 -10.06 36.48
N LYS A 316 -31.63 -10.26 35.68
CA LYS A 316 -31.68 -11.28 34.62
C LYS A 316 -31.04 -10.84 33.31
N GLY A 317 -30.56 -9.60 33.22
CA GLY A 317 -29.95 -9.07 32.01
C GLY A 317 -28.72 -9.89 31.61
N LYS A 318 -28.66 -10.28 30.33
CA LYS A 318 -27.52 -10.98 29.73
C LYS A 318 -27.29 -10.45 28.33
N ILE A 319 -26.06 -10.53 27.85
CA ILE A 319 -25.69 -10.20 26.47
C ILE A 319 -25.08 -11.40 25.78
N THR A 320 -25.09 -11.40 24.46
CA THR A 320 -24.47 -12.44 23.64
C THR A 320 -23.23 -11.93 22.92
N LYS A 321 -22.53 -12.84 22.24
CA LYS A 321 -21.45 -12.50 21.31
C LYS A 321 -21.97 -11.85 20.02
N ASN A 322 -23.27 -11.85 19.75
CA ASN A 322 -23.83 -11.34 18.49
C ASN A 322 -23.91 -9.82 18.55
N ILE A 323 -23.06 -9.18 17.76
CA ILE A 323 -22.89 -7.73 17.70
C ILE A 323 -23.20 -7.21 16.30
N THR A 324 -23.53 -5.93 16.22
CA THR A 324 -23.77 -5.28 14.93
C THR A 324 -23.32 -3.83 14.97
N ILE A 325 -22.75 -3.35 13.87
CA ILE A 325 -22.49 -1.94 13.61
C ILE A 325 -23.22 -1.51 12.33
N LEU A 326 -23.84 -0.33 12.35
CA LEU A 326 -24.63 0.18 11.23
C LEU A 326 -24.28 1.62 10.89
N VAL A 327 -24.19 1.92 9.59
CA VAL A 327 -24.13 3.29 9.07
C VAL A 327 -25.47 3.99 9.28
N LYS A 328 -25.49 5.07 10.07
CA LYS A 328 -26.68 5.90 10.33
C LYS A 328 -26.62 7.27 9.65
N GLY A 329 -25.46 7.67 9.13
CA GLY A 329 -25.23 8.91 8.42
C GLY A 329 -23.79 9.03 7.91
N GLN A 330 -23.48 10.16 7.28
CA GLN A 330 -22.17 10.49 6.73
C GLN A 330 -21.12 10.69 7.83
N GLY A 331 -19.84 10.52 7.51
CA GLY A 331 -18.75 10.52 8.48
C GLY A 331 -18.66 9.20 9.25
N ASP A 332 -17.46 8.86 9.68
CA ASP A 332 -17.10 7.68 10.49
C ASP A 332 -17.76 7.66 11.88
N HIS A 333 -18.11 8.82 12.44
CA HIS A 333 -18.75 8.90 13.76
C HIS A 333 -20.24 8.53 13.77
N ASN A 334 -20.93 8.55 12.63
CA ASN A 334 -22.37 8.30 12.55
C ASN A 334 -22.69 6.81 12.43
N ARG A 335 -22.26 6.04 13.43
CA ARG A 335 -22.47 4.59 13.53
C ARG A 335 -23.23 4.22 14.80
N GLU A 336 -24.18 3.32 14.68
CA GLU A 336 -24.88 2.70 15.81
C GLU A 336 -24.27 1.34 16.10
N LEU A 337 -23.88 1.12 17.34
CA LEU A 337 -23.44 -0.18 17.86
C LEU A 337 -24.64 -0.89 18.48
N ARG A 338 -24.75 -2.20 18.26
CA ARG A 338 -25.77 -3.06 18.86
C ARG A 338 -25.15 -4.33 19.43
N VAL A 339 -25.70 -4.80 20.54
CA VAL A 339 -25.36 -6.08 21.16
C VAL A 339 -26.65 -6.81 21.50
N GLN A 340 -26.83 -8.00 20.96
CA GLN A 340 -28.01 -8.83 21.26
C GLN A 340 -28.01 -9.24 22.74
N GLY A 341 -29.21 -9.32 23.32
CA GLY A 341 -29.33 -9.81 24.69
C GLY A 341 -30.76 -9.83 25.21
N VAL A 342 -30.86 -9.95 26.52
CA VAL A 342 -32.09 -9.83 27.29
C VAL A 342 -31.95 -8.71 28.33
N ASN A 343 -33.04 -8.01 28.62
CA ASN A 343 -33.06 -6.98 29.66
C ASN A 343 -33.16 -7.58 31.07
N SER A 344 -33.21 -6.72 32.08
CA SER A 344 -33.36 -7.10 33.49
C SER A 344 -34.65 -7.89 33.80
N GLU A 345 -35.68 -7.76 32.97
CA GLU A 345 -36.95 -8.51 33.08
C GLU A 345 -36.88 -9.87 32.36
N GLY A 346 -35.82 -10.14 31.59
CA GLY A 346 -35.67 -11.34 30.76
C GLY A 346 -36.33 -11.23 29.37
N MET A 347 -36.74 -10.03 28.95
CA MET A 347 -37.30 -9.81 27.61
C MET A 347 -36.18 -9.73 26.56
N PRO A 348 -36.31 -10.43 25.42
CA PRO A 348 -35.32 -10.39 24.35
C PRO A 348 -35.32 -9.05 23.61
N GLY A 349 -34.15 -8.68 23.10
CA GLY A 349 -33.94 -7.46 22.35
C GLY A 349 -32.47 -7.20 22.10
N TYR A 350 -32.09 -5.93 22.05
CA TYR A 350 -30.70 -5.54 21.89
C TYR A 350 -30.37 -4.25 22.64
N TYR A 351 -29.14 -4.18 23.15
CA TYR A 351 -28.55 -2.96 23.66
C TYR A 351 -27.99 -2.16 22.48
N PHE A 352 -28.16 -0.85 22.47
CA PHE A 352 -27.62 0.01 21.42
C PHE A 352 -27.14 1.37 21.95
N LYS A 353 -26.23 1.98 21.20
CA LYS A 353 -25.75 3.36 21.38
C LYS A 353 -25.06 3.86 20.11
N MET A 354 -24.85 5.17 19.98
CA MET A 354 -23.95 5.66 18.93
C MET A 354 -22.49 5.38 19.29
N LEU A 355 -21.62 5.31 18.27
CA LEU A 355 -20.20 4.95 18.40
C LEU A 355 -19.48 5.73 19.51
N ASN A 356 -19.78 7.02 19.63
CA ASN A 356 -19.15 7.92 20.58
C ASN A 356 -19.93 8.16 21.87
N ASP A 357 -21.16 7.66 21.98
CA ASP A 357 -21.95 7.77 23.20
C ASP A 357 -21.37 6.88 24.31
N SER A 358 -21.50 7.29 25.56
CA SER A 358 -21.06 6.49 26.71
C SER A 358 -22.13 5.51 27.21
N GLU A 359 -23.42 5.82 26.98
CA GLU A 359 -24.55 5.11 27.58
C GLU A 359 -25.21 4.13 26.61
N TRP A 360 -25.53 2.94 27.11
CA TRP A 360 -26.28 1.92 26.39
C TRP A 360 -27.77 1.99 26.72
N LYS A 361 -28.62 1.91 25.70
CA LYS A 361 -30.09 1.81 25.82
C LYS A 361 -30.53 0.41 25.39
N PHE A 362 -31.63 -0.08 25.95
CA PHE A 362 -32.19 -1.37 25.54
C PHE A 362 -33.44 -1.16 24.67
N GLN A 363 -33.47 -1.80 23.50
CA GLN A 363 -34.64 -1.89 22.65
C GLN A 363 -35.22 -3.30 22.73
N LYS A 364 -36.42 -3.43 23.29
CA LYS A 364 -37.20 -4.66 23.23
C LYS A 364 -37.69 -4.89 21.81
N THR A 365 -37.64 -6.14 21.35
CA THR A 365 -38.24 -6.54 20.08
C THR A 365 -39.59 -7.20 20.32
N ALA A 366 -40.57 -6.92 19.46
CA ALA A 366 -41.93 -7.45 19.58
C ALA A 366 -41.97 -8.99 19.38
N ASN A 367 -41.08 -9.51 18.55
CA ASN A 367 -40.93 -10.94 18.31
C ASN A 367 -39.85 -11.54 19.21
N LYS A 368 -39.97 -12.84 19.50
CA LYS A 368 -38.89 -13.64 20.09
C LYS A 368 -37.71 -13.61 19.13
N MET A 369 -36.80 -12.67 19.31
CA MET A 369 -35.47 -12.77 18.75
C MET A 369 -34.93 -14.12 19.19
N ASN A 370 -34.55 -14.98 18.24
CA ASN A 370 -34.03 -16.28 18.58
C ASN A 370 -32.61 -16.10 19.12
N ILE A 371 -32.50 -16.15 20.44
CA ILE A 371 -31.22 -16.10 21.13
C ILE A 371 -30.91 -17.52 21.56
N ARG A 372 -29.84 -18.09 21.01
CA ARG A 372 -29.40 -19.43 21.36
C ARG A 372 -28.63 -19.37 22.68
N GLU A 373 -28.75 -20.40 23.51
CA GLU A 373 -28.08 -20.38 24.82
C GLU A 373 -26.55 -20.31 24.68
N GLU A 374 -25.99 -20.95 23.64
CA GLU A 374 -24.57 -20.93 23.30
C GLU A 374 -24.04 -19.58 22.77
N ASP A 375 -24.93 -18.62 22.52
CA ASP A 375 -24.53 -17.27 22.13
C ASP A 375 -24.30 -16.36 23.33
N PHE A 376 -24.89 -16.66 24.49
CA PHE A 376 -24.65 -15.90 25.72
C PHE A 376 -23.17 -15.95 26.12
N ILE A 377 -22.67 -14.81 26.56
CA ILE A 377 -21.31 -14.65 27.07
C ILE A 377 -21.34 -14.38 28.57
N GLU A 378 -20.21 -14.54 29.25
CA GLU A 378 -20.14 -14.38 30.72
C GLU A 378 -20.42 -12.93 31.15
N ASN A 379 -20.05 -11.95 30.30
CA ASN A 379 -20.17 -10.52 30.57
C ASN A 379 -19.61 -10.11 31.95
N ASN A 380 -18.31 -10.27 32.14
CA ASN A 380 -17.64 -9.99 33.40
C ASN A 380 -16.51 -8.96 33.19
N PRO A 381 -16.78 -7.65 33.41
CA PRO A 381 -15.82 -6.59 33.11
C PRO A 381 -14.55 -6.62 34.00
N GLN A 382 -14.51 -7.46 35.04
CA GLN A 382 -13.32 -7.67 35.87
C GLN A 382 -12.35 -8.70 35.28
N LYS A 383 -12.77 -9.47 34.27
CA LYS A 383 -11.94 -10.46 33.59
C LYS A 383 -11.51 -9.93 32.21
N LEU A 384 -10.29 -10.28 31.83
CA LEU A 384 -9.74 -9.98 30.51
C LEU A 384 -9.61 -11.27 29.70
N ASP A 385 -10.07 -11.25 28.45
CA ASP A 385 -9.87 -12.36 27.52
C ASP A 385 -8.63 -12.06 26.67
N ARG A 386 -7.47 -12.58 27.10
CA ARG A 386 -6.19 -12.36 26.46
C ARG A 386 -5.47 -13.67 26.24
N ALA A 387 -4.92 -13.85 25.05
CA ALA A 387 -3.98 -14.92 24.76
C ALA A 387 -2.54 -14.50 25.09
N ALA A 388 -1.61 -15.43 24.87
CA ALA A 388 -0.18 -15.19 25.00
C ALA A 388 0.26 -14.02 24.12
N ASN A 389 1.33 -13.33 24.56
CA ASN A 389 1.93 -12.28 23.76
C ASN A 389 2.41 -12.86 22.42
N ARG A 390 2.16 -12.12 21.34
CA ARG A 390 2.57 -12.48 19.98
C ARG A 390 3.80 -11.70 19.51
N ASP A 391 4.19 -10.69 20.28
CA ASP A 391 5.40 -9.95 20.01
C ASP A 391 6.62 -10.88 20.17
N VAL A 392 7.59 -10.72 19.27
CA VAL A 392 8.82 -11.48 19.25
C VAL A 392 9.96 -10.53 19.58
N ALA A 393 10.77 -10.88 20.57
CA ALA A 393 12.00 -10.15 20.82
C ALA A 393 13.01 -10.46 19.71
N MET A 394 13.48 -9.42 19.02
CA MET A 394 14.51 -9.52 18.00
C MET A 394 15.74 -8.73 18.38
N GLU A 395 16.89 -9.14 17.89
CA GLU A 395 18.17 -8.46 18.06
C GLU A 395 18.95 -8.42 16.75
N GLY A 396 19.94 -7.53 16.67
CA GLY A 396 20.80 -7.49 15.51
C GLY A 396 21.68 -6.25 15.45
N SER A 397 21.98 -5.82 14.23
CA SER A 397 22.89 -4.70 13.99
C SER A 397 22.31 -3.73 12.97
N MET A 398 22.69 -2.47 13.15
CA MET A 398 22.40 -1.37 12.24
C MET A 398 23.71 -0.84 11.68
N ALA A 399 23.87 -0.97 10.36
CA ALA A 399 25.00 -0.44 9.62
C ALA A 399 24.64 0.91 9.00
N PHE A 400 25.56 1.87 9.13
CA PHE A 400 25.49 3.16 8.47
C PHE A 400 26.60 3.27 7.45
N GLN A 401 26.24 3.70 6.25
CA GLN A 401 27.19 4.03 5.20
C GLN A 401 27.00 5.51 4.86
N SER A 402 28.03 6.31 5.11
CA SER A 402 28.05 7.74 4.79
C SER A 402 29.30 8.09 3.99
N GLY A 403 29.14 8.81 2.87
CA GLY A 403 30.26 9.26 2.04
C GLY A 403 29.83 10.14 0.86
N PHE A 404 30.77 10.90 0.32
CA PHE A 404 30.57 11.78 -0.85
C PHE A 404 30.65 10.98 -2.17
N LEU A 405 31.33 9.82 -2.15
CA LEU A 405 31.53 8.90 -3.27
C LEU A 405 31.38 7.43 -2.83
N PRO A 406 30.94 6.50 -3.71
CA PRO A 406 30.77 5.08 -3.38
C PRO A 406 32.00 4.40 -2.75
N LEU A 407 33.19 4.92 -3.05
CA LEU A 407 34.49 4.40 -2.59
C LEU A 407 34.96 4.95 -1.22
N SER A 408 34.17 5.84 -0.58
CA SER A 408 34.55 6.55 0.65
C SER A 408 33.64 6.25 1.86
N LEU A 409 32.82 5.19 1.77
CA LEU A 409 31.86 4.84 2.81
C LEU A 409 32.60 4.34 4.05
N LYS A 410 32.51 5.08 5.16
CA LYS A 410 32.86 4.55 6.48
C LYS A 410 31.66 3.79 7.02
N GLU A 411 31.89 2.53 7.39
CA GLU A 411 30.89 1.72 8.08
C GLU A 411 31.01 1.91 9.60
N SER A 412 29.90 2.26 10.22
CA SER A 412 29.72 2.18 11.67
C SER A 412 28.56 1.25 11.96
N ASN A 413 28.71 0.35 12.94
CA ASN A 413 27.67 -0.58 13.36
C ASN A 413 27.21 -0.25 14.78
N LEU A 414 25.90 -0.16 14.97
CA LEU A 414 25.26 -0.10 16.29
C LEU A 414 24.54 -1.41 16.56
N ASN A 415 24.60 -1.87 17.81
CA ASN A 415 23.78 -2.99 18.26
C ASN A 415 22.37 -2.50 18.54
N ILE A 416 21.38 -3.30 18.16
CA ILE A 416 19.97 -2.94 18.29
C ILE A 416 19.16 -4.12 18.81
N GLU A 417 18.07 -3.79 19.49
CA GLU A 417 17.05 -4.73 19.96
C GLU A 417 15.67 -4.20 19.55
N VAL A 418 14.77 -5.10 19.18
CA VAL A 418 13.35 -4.82 18.94
C VAL A 418 12.55 -5.76 19.85
N PRO A 419 12.26 -5.34 21.09
CA PRO A 419 11.70 -6.22 22.11
C PRO A 419 10.25 -6.66 21.83
N ASP A 420 9.54 -5.90 21.01
CA ASP A 420 8.09 -6.01 20.78
C ASP A 420 7.75 -6.19 19.28
N PHE A 421 8.62 -6.85 18.50
CA PHE A 421 8.42 -7.00 17.06
C PHE A 421 7.13 -7.77 16.75
N ASN A 422 6.27 -7.15 15.95
CA ASN A 422 5.02 -7.74 15.50
C ASN A 422 4.71 -7.24 14.10
N LEU A 423 4.62 -8.16 13.13
CA LEU A 423 4.41 -7.83 11.72
C LEU A 423 3.10 -7.06 11.46
N PHE A 424 2.13 -7.15 12.36
CA PHE A 424 0.78 -6.61 12.15
C PHE A 424 0.39 -5.55 13.19
N ALA A 425 1.30 -5.23 14.12
CA ALA A 425 1.10 -4.19 15.12
C ALA A 425 2.19 -3.13 15.03
N SER A 426 1.75 -1.87 14.97
CA SER A 426 2.59 -0.68 14.84
C SER A 426 2.22 0.34 15.93
N PRO A 427 3.17 1.12 16.46
CA PRO A 427 4.60 1.04 16.21
C PRO A 427 5.27 -0.18 16.86
N ILE A 428 6.50 -0.48 16.44
CA ILE A 428 7.45 -1.33 17.17
C ILE A 428 8.52 -0.45 17.84
N THR A 429 9.06 -0.91 18.96
CA THR A 429 10.15 -0.26 19.69
C THR A 429 11.49 -0.66 19.09
N LEU A 430 12.27 0.32 18.63
CA LEU A 430 13.65 0.11 18.20
C LEU A 430 14.59 0.65 19.28
N ARG A 431 15.18 -0.27 20.05
CA ARG A 431 16.19 0.05 21.06
C ARG A 431 17.58 0.08 20.45
N VAL A 432 18.29 1.18 20.63
CA VAL A 432 19.65 1.38 20.13
C VAL A 432 20.62 1.37 21.30
N HIS A 433 21.62 0.49 21.26
CA HIS A 433 22.64 0.38 22.29
C HIS A 433 23.89 1.17 21.92
N LEU A 434 24.29 2.11 22.78
CA LEU A 434 25.56 2.83 22.72
C LEU A 434 26.65 2.08 23.48
N SER A 435 26.26 1.44 24.58
CA SER A 435 27.09 0.53 25.37
C SER A 435 26.20 -0.55 26.00
N LYS A 436 26.78 -1.42 26.83
CA LYS A 436 26.01 -2.45 27.56
C LYS A 436 24.98 -1.86 28.54
N GLU A 437 25.26 -0.68 29.09
CA GLU A 437 24.43 -0.04 30.12
C GLU A 437 23.67 1.18 29.58
N LYS A 438 23.94 1.57 28.33
CA LYS A 438 23.43 2.81 27.74
C LYS A 438 22.68 2.53 26.45
N SER A 439 21.40 2.85 26.44
CA SER A 439 20.53 2.71 25.28
C SER A 439 19.44 3.78 25.26
N PHE A 440 18.81 3.95 24.10
CA PHE A 440 17.60 4.76 23.96
C PHE A 440 16.63 4.07 22.99
N ASP A 441 15.34 4.38 23.15
CA ASP A 441 14.27 3.76 22.39
C ASP A 441 13.69 4.74 21.36
N LEU A 442 13.52 4.25 20.13
CA LEU A 442 12.86 4.92 19.01
C LEU A 442 11.57 4.18 18.68
N HIS A 443 10.64 4.81 17.98
CA HIS A 443 9.46 4.15 17.45
C HIS A 443 9.60 3.94 15.94
N MET A 444 9.37 2.73 15.47
CA MET A 444 9.26 2.45 14.04
C MET A 444 7.81 2.12 13.71
N HIS A 445 7.15 3.01 12.99
CA HIS A 445 5.80 2.76 12.47
C HIS A 445 5.91 1.92 11.21
N THR A 446 5.21 0.79 11.16
CA THR A 446 5.25 -0.13 10.03
C THR A 446 3.87 -0.29 9.41
N VAL A 447 3.82 -0.32 8.07
CA VAL A 447 2.60 -0.51 7.29
C VAL A 447 2.87 -1.53 6.21
N ASP A 448 1.93 -2.46 5.99
CA ASP A 448 2.05 -3.42 4.90
C ASP A 448 2.13 -2.72 3.54
N SER A 449 2.97 -3.22 2.63
CA SER A 449 3.14 -2.61 1.30
C SER A 449 2.21 -3.23 0.28
N TRP A 450 1.63 -2.39 -0.57
CA TRP A 450 0.88 -2.85 -1.73
C TRP A 450 1.71 -3.81 -2.59
N PHE A 451 1.15 -4.99 -2.86
CA PHE A 451 1.78 -6.05 -3.63
C PHE A 451 0.75 -6.77 -4.49
N LEU A 452 1.14 -7.03 -5.73
CA LEU A 452 0.25 -7.45 -6.83
C LEU A 452 0.02 -8.95 -6.92
N PHE A 453 0.78 -9.76 -6.18
CA PHE A 453 0.73 -11.21 -6.31
C PHE A 453 0.03 -11.82 -5.11
N GLN A 454 -0.74 -12.86 -5.39
CA GLN A 454 -1.36 -13.68 -4.38
C GLN A 454 -0.28 -14.40 -3.57
N ASP A 455 -0.52 -14.55 -2.27
CA ASP A 455 0.28 -15.41 -1.43
C ASP A 455 -0.04 -16.88 -1.74
N LYS A 456 1.00 -17.72 -1.83
CA LYS A 456 0.83 -19.14 -2.20
C LYS A 456 0.35 -20.00 -1.05
N ASP A 457 0.57 -19.54 0.18
CA ASP A 457 0.17 -20.23 1.40
C ASP A 457 -0.56 -19.26 2.33
N PRO A 458 -1.80 -18.88 1.98
CA PRO A 458 -2.58 -18.01 2.85
C PRO A 458 -2.77 -18.67 4.22
N GLU A 459 -2.91 -19.99 4.35
CA GLU A 459 -3.22 -20.61 5.65
C GLU A 459 -2.10 -20.49 6.70
N HIS A 460 -0.84 -20.25 6.29
CA HIS A 460 0.32 -20.08 7.19
C HIS A 460 0.89 -18.66 7.21
N PHE A 461 0.01 -17.65 7.26
CA PHE A 461 0.29 -16.20 7.24
C PHE A 461 1.51 -15.70 8.03
N SER A 462 1.88 -16.37 9.12
CA SER A 462 2.94 -15.91 10.03
C SER A 462 4.38 -16.15 9.57
N ASN A 463 4.59 -17.06 8.61
CA ASN A 463 5.92 -17.40 8.09
C ASN A 463 6.19 -16.77 6.72
N ALA A 464 5.14 -16.32 6.03
CA ALA A 464 5.24 -15.69 4.73
C ALA A 464 6.08 -14.40 4.81
N LEU A 465 6.88 -14.18 3.78
CA LEU A 465 7.72 -13.00 3.68
C LEU A 465 6.86 -11.79 3.34
N ARG A 466 6.92 -10.75 4.18
CA ARG A 466 6.13 -9.52 4.01
C ARG A 466 7.04 -8.38 3.59
N ARG A 467 6.49 -7.48 2.77
CA ARG A 467 7.10 -6.20 2.42
C ARG A 467 6.36 -5.12 3.17
N MET A 468 7.07 -4.30 3.95
CA MET A 468 6.47 -3.21 4.71
C MET A 468 7.19 -1.90 4.41
N LYS A 469 6.48 -0.80 4.65
CA LYS A 469 7.03 0.55 4.68
C LYS A 469 7.19 0.93 6.14
N GLY A 470 8.27 1.65 6.45
CA GLY A 470 8.58 2.10 7.80
C GLY A 470 8.75 3.61 7.87
N THR A 471 8.28 4.20 8.97
CA THR A 471 8.54 5.60 9.34
C THR A 471 9.12 5.64 10.74
N LEU A 472 10.31 6.22 10.88
CA LEU A 472 10.97 6.36 12.17
C LEU A 472 10.46 7.60 12.90
N GLU A 473 10.05 7.44 14.15
CA GLU A 473 9.76 8.51 15.09
C GLU A 473 10.79 8.48 16.21
N ILE A 474 11.23 9.68 16.60
CA ILE A 474 12.18 9.89 17.69
C ILE A 474 11.38 10.52 18.82
N PRO A 475 11.20 9.84 19.96
CA PRO A 475 10.44 10.38 21.08
C PRO A 475 11.02 11.71 21.56
N LEU A 476 10.16 12.61 22.06
CA LEU A 476 10.59 13.94 22.52
C LEU A 476 11.67 13.86 23.62
N ALA A 477 11.59 12.85 24.49
CA ALA A 477 12.60 12.61 25.52
C ALA A 477 13.98 12.26 24.94
N VAL A 478 14.04 11.60 23.78
CA VAL A 478 15.29 11.28 23.07
C VAL A 478 15.79 12.49 22.30
N LEU A 479 14.89 13.22 21.60
CA LEU A 479 15.23 14.47 20.92
C LEU A 479 15.78 15.54 21.88
N ASN A 480 15.27 15.60 23.10
CA ASN A 480 15.68 16.55 24.14
C ASN A 480 16.57 15.91 25.21
N SER A 481 17.18 14.77 24.93
CA SER A 481 18.07 14.08 25.88
C SER A 481 19.18 15.01 26.36
N SER A 482 19.44 15.04 27.67
CA SER A 482 20.58 15.76 28.24
C SER A 482 21.90 15.04 28.04
N ASP A 483 21.87 13.80 27.53
CA ASP A 483 23.04 12.99 27.29
C ASP A 483 23.70 13.36 25.95
N PRO A 484 24.95 13.88 25.94
CA PRO A 484 25.61 14.34 24.72
C PRO A 484 25.83 13.24 23.68
N GLU A 485 26.06 12.00 24.11
CA GLU A 485 26.31 10.88 23.21
C GLU A 485 25.03 10.44 22.49
N ILE A 486 23.92 10.40 23.23
CA ILE A 486 22.60 10.16 22.63
C ILE A 486 22.29 11.26 21.62
N GLN A 487 22.49 12.53 21.99
CA GLN A 487 22.27 13.68 21.10
C GLN A 487 23.10 13.59 19.81
N GLU A 488 24.39 13.25 19.94
CA GLU A 488 25.28 13.11 18.78
C GLU A 488 24.80 12.00 17.84
N VAL A 489 24.50 10.81 18.38
CA VAL A 489 24.05 9.67 17.59
C VAL A 489 22.69 9.95 16.94
N VAL A 490 21.74 10.49 17.70
CA VAL A 490 20.41 10.86 17.21
C VAL A 490 20.50 11.87 16.07
N LYS A 491 21.23 12.97 16.28
CA LYS A 491 21.40 14.03 15.29
C LYS A 491 22.06 13.53 14.01
N LYS A 492 23.11 12.73 14.15
CA LYS A 492 23.92 12.25 13.02
C LYS A 492 23.20 11.19 12.19
N TYR A 493 22.52 10.25 12.84
CA TYR A 493 22.07 9.02 12.19
C TYR A 493 20.55 8.89 12.04
N PHE A 494 19.77 9.46 12.95
CA PHE A 494 18.33 9.21 13.03
C PHE A 494 17.47 10.43 12.70
N GLN A 495 17.89 11.63 13.10
CA GLN A 495 17.17 12.87 12.86
C GLN A 495 16.84 13.14 11.38
N PRO A 496 17.69 12.81 10.39
CA PRO A 496 17.34 12.96 8.97
C PRO A 496 16.11 12.14 8.53
N PHE A 497 15.78 11.07 9.27
CA PHE A 497 14.66 10.18 8.98
C PHE A 497 13.43 10.44 9.85
N HIS A 498 13.53 11.31 10.87
CA HIS A 498 12.44 11.58 11.82
C HIS A 498 11.16 12.03 11.11
N LEU A 499 10.08 11.24 11.29
CA LEU A 499 8.75 11.43 10.72
C LEU A 499 8.73 11.60 9.19
N LYS A 500 9.80 11.18 8.50
CA LYS A 500 9.82 11.14 7.04
C LYS A 500 9.03 9.93 6.58
N THR A 501 7.84 10.18 6.03
CA THR A 501 6.88 9.16 5.61
C THR A 501 7.53 8.09 4.73
N PHE A 502 7.42 6.83 5.14
CA PHE A 502 7.82 5.65 4.37
C PHE A 502 9.25 5.68 3.84
N LYS A 503 10.18 6.23 4.61
CA LYS A 503 11.61 6.24 4.24
C LYS A 503 12.30 4.89 4.41
N PHE A 504 11.79 4.05 5.29
CA PHE A 504 12.27 2.69 5.42
C PHE A 504 11.45 1.79 4.53
N ALA A 505 12.11 0.93 3.78
CA ALA A 505 11.51 -0.28 3.27
C ALA A 505 11.96 -1.43 4.15
N MET A 506 11.07 -2.40 4.34
CA MET A 506 11.30 -3.57 5.16
C MET A 506 10.91 -4.82 4.38
N ILE A 507 11.68 -5.87 4.60
CA ILE A 507 11.28 -7.21 4.25
C ILE A 507 11.51 -8.16 5.41
N GLY A 508 10.55 -9.03 5.73
CA GLY A 508 10.73 -9.93 6.85
C GLY A 508 9.52 -10.78 7.17
N ASN A 509 9.68 -11.61 8.19
CA ASN A 509 8.64 -12.39 8.83
C ASN A 509 8.89 -12.41 10.36
N LYS A 510 8.26 -13.32 11.10
CA LYS A 510 8.45 -13.41 12.56
C LYS A 510 9.84 -13.88 13.00
N LYS A 511 10.66 -14.39 12.07
CA LYS A 511 11.99 -14.93 12.38
C LYS A 511 13.11 -13.92 12.10
N PHE A 512 12.98 -13.17 11.01
CA PHE A 512 13.94 -12.15 10.60
C PHE A 512 13.25 -10.94 9.98
N ALA A 513 13.88 -9.78 10.07
CA ALA A 513 13.51 -8.63 9.28
C ALA A 513 14.75 -7.83 8.86
N GLU A 514 14.73 -7.32 7.64
CA GLU A 514 15.73 -6.41 7.10
C GLU A 514 15.04 -5.11 6.74
N PHE A 515 15.56 -4.00 7.27
CA PHE A 515 15.11 -2.65 6.97
C PHE A 515 16.22 -1.89 6.26
N TRP A 516 15.86 -1.06 5.30
CA TRP A 516 16.80 -0.16 4.66
C TRP A 516 16.16 1.19 4.34
N ALA A 517 16.96 2.24 4.46
CA ALA A 517 16.58 3.60 4.09
C ALA A 517 17.75 4.29 3.40
N GLU A 518 17.44 5.13 2.41
CA GLU A 518 18.41 6.01 1.75
C GLU A 518 17.95 7.46 1.90
N ASN A 519 18.79 8.30 2.50
CA ASN A 519 18.61 9.75 2.44
C ASN A 519 19.49 10.32 1.33
N LYS A 520 18.85 10.89 0.31
CA LYS A 520 19.50 11.55 -0.83
C LYS A 520 19.49 13.06 -0.61
N GLU A 521 20.35 13.55 0.29
CA GLU A 521 20.67 14.97 0.32
C GLU A 521 21.68 15.29 -0.78
N PRO A 522 21.67 16.50 -1.39
CA PRO A 522 22.51 16.84 -2.54
C PRO A 522 24.02 16.65 -2.33
N LEU A 523 24.49 16.64 -1.07
CA LEU A 523 25.90 16.61 -0.71
C LEU A 523 26.30 15.42 0.17
N HIS A 524 25.35 14.67 0.73
CA HIS A 524 25.64 13.51 1.58
C HIS A 524 24.58 12.42 1.40
N LYS A 525 25.03 11.25 0.94
CA LYS A 525 24.20 10.05 0.96
C LYS A 525 24.40 9.35 2.30
N LEU A 526 23.30 9.19 3.03
CA LEU A 526 23.26 8.33 4.21
C LEU A 526 22.41 7.10 3.87
N PHE A 527 23.06 5.95 3.86
CA PHE A 527 22.38 4.66 3.74
C PHE A 527 22.36 3.98 5.11
N LEU A 528 21.18 3.57 5.53
CA LEU A 528 20.95 2.87 6.79
C LEU A 528 20.42 1.48 6.45
N LYS A 529 21.06 0.46 7.00
CA LYS A 529 20.63 -0.92 6.87
C LYS A 529 20.55 -1.58 8.25
N MET A 530 19.38 -2.08 8.61
CA MET A 530 19.14 -2.81 9.86
C MET A 530 18.82 -4.26 9.52
N LYS A 531 19.50 -5.20 10.18
CA LYS A 531 19.18 -6.63 10.11
C LYS A 531 18.88 -7.10 11.53
N ILE A 532 17.69 -7.64 11.73
CA ILE A 532 17.25 -8.20 13.00
C ILE A 532 16.75 -9.63 12.82
N HIS A 533 16.94 -10.44 13.86
CA HIS A 533 16.52 -11.83 13.93
C HIS A 533 15.99 -12.14 15.32
N THR A 534 15.21 -13.21 15.43
CA THR A 534 14.66 -13.64 16.72
C THR A 534 15.78 -13.94 17.70
N LYS A 535 15.69 -13.34 18.89
CA LYS A 535 16.68 -13.50 19.95
C LYS A 535 16.86 -14.97 20.33
N GLY A 536 18.11 -15.42 20.44
CA GLY A 536 18.45 -16.79 20.83
C GLY A 536 18.34 -17.84 19.70
N ILE A 537 18.05 -17.43 18.47
CA ILE A 537 18.22 -18.28 17.28
C ILE A 537 19.56 -17.90 16.64
N GLU A 538 20.58 -18.76 16.75
CA GLU A 538 21.83 -18.58 16.00
C GLU A 538 21.53 -18.68 14.50
N ASP A 539 21.69 -17.57 13.77
CA ASP A 539 21.42 -17.53 12.35
C ASP A 539 22.55 -18.17 11.53
N ASP A 540 22.17 -18.96 10.51
CA ASP A 540 23.02 -19.27 9.37
C ASP A 540 22.92 -18.10 8.36
N PRO A 541 23.95 -17.26 8.19
CA PRO A 541 23.93 -16.10 7.31
C PRO A 541 23.54 -16.44 5.85
N LYS A 542 23.74 -17.70 5.42
CA LYS A 542 23.37 -18.17 4.09
C LYS A 542 21.86 -18.24 3.89
N LYS A 543 21.07 -18.54 4.93
CA LYS A 543 19.60 -18.59 4.83
C LYS A 543 18.98 -17.20 4.69
N ILE A 544 19.52 -16.20 5.39
CA ILE A 544 19.06 -14.80 5.26
C ILE A 544 19.32 -14.28 3.85
N THR A 545 20.52 -14.55 3.31
CA THR A 545 20.89 -14.18 1.94
C THR A 545 19.94 -14.82 0.92
N TYR A 546 19.63 -16.11 1.09
CA TYR A 546 18.67 -16.82 0.25
C TYR A 546 17.27 -16.19 0.29
N TYR A 547 16.72 -15.86 1.46
CA TYR A 547 15.40 -15.21 1.54
C TYR A 547 15.38 -13.81 0.91
N THR A 548 16.47 -13.04 1.06
CA THR A 548 16.62 -11.73 0.41
C THR A 548 16.77 -11.85 -1.11
N GLU A 549 17.47 -12.87 -1.61
CA GLU A 549 17.59 -13.16 -3.05
C GLU A 549 16.26 -13.62 -3.66
N VAL A 550 15.53 -14.53 -2.99
CA VAL A 550 14.19 -14.98 -3.40
C VAL A 550 13.20 -13.80 -3.44
N ALA A 551 13.32 -12.87 -2.50
CA ALA A 551 12.48 -11.68 -2.47
C ALA A 551 12.75 -10.67 -3.58
N GLN A 552 14.01 -10.53 -3.97
CA GLN A 552 14.45 -9.60 -5.01
C GLN A 552 14.30 -10.20 -6.40
N ASN A 553 14.18 -11.53 -6.50
CA ASN A 553 14.02 -12.24 -7.76
C ASN A 553 12.65 -12.93 -7.85
N PRO A 554 11.66 -12.32 -8.53
CA PRO A 554 10.32 -12.91 -8.68
C PRO A 554 10.30 -14.26 -9.39
N GLU A 555 11.38 -14.67 -10.06
CA GLU A 555 11.51 -16.01 -10.68
C GLU A 555 11.75 -17.13 -9.65
N LEU A 556 12.26 -16.82 -8.44
CA LEU A 556 12.60 -17.80 -7.41
C LEU A 556 11.44 -18.19 -6.48
N LEU A 557 10.29 -17.51 -6.57
CA LEU A 557 9.08 -17.82 -5.78
C LEU A 557 8.27 -19.01 -6.34
N ILE A 558 8.74 -19.67 -7.40
CA ILE A 558 8.05 -20.79 -8.03
C ILE A 558 8.55 -22.12 -7.43
N ASP A 559 8.02 -22.52 -6.27
CA ASP A 559 8.05 -23.95 -5.89
C ASP A 559 6.84 -24.68 -6.49
N LEU A 560 7.15 -25.85 -7.01
CA LEU A 560 6.51 -26.59 -8.09
C LEU A 560 6.07 -27.93 -7.51
N ASN A 561 4.77 -28.08 -7.22
CA ASN A 561 4.20 -29.43 -7.20
C ASN A 561 4.02 -29.88 -8.66
N ALA A 562 5.11 -30.44 -9.16
CA ALA A 562 5.38 -30.85 -10.51
C ALA A 562 4.66 -32.16 -10.85
N GLU A 563 3.63 -32.05 -11.69
CA GLU A 563 3.49 -32.89 -12.89
C GLU A 563 2.39 -32.34 -13.80
N LYS A 564 1.28 -31.87 -13.22
CA LYS A 564 0.11 -31.39 -13.98
C LYS A 564 0.26 -30.03 -14.66
N GLN A 565 1.27 -29.23 -14.30
CA GLN A 565 1.43 -27.87 -14.85
C GLN A 565 2.73 -27.64 -15.62
N LYS A 566 3.56 -28.68 -15.83
CA LYS A 566 4.86 -28.56 -16.49
C LYS A 566 4.77 -27.84 -17.84
N ASN A 567 3.81 -28.21 -18.68
CA ASN A 567 3.61 -27.59 -19.99
C ASN A 567 3.17 -26.12 -19.90
N LYS A 568 2.39 -25.76 -18.87
CA LYS A 568 1.92 -24.39 -18.67
C LYS A 568 3.06 -23.50 -18.13
N ILE A 569 3.91 -24.06 -17.27
CA ILE A 569 5.12 -23.41 -16.78
C ILE A 569 6.14 -23.24 -17.90
N GLU A 570 6.37 -24.26 -18.73
CA GLU A 570 7.26 -24.14 -19.90
C GLU A 570 6.76 -23.06 -20.87
N SER A 571 5.44 -22.96 -21.10
CA SER A 571 4.86 -21.90 -21.93
C SER A 571 5.02 -20.50 -21.31
N LEU A 572 4.88 -20.38 -19.99
CA LEU A 572 5.06 -19.12 -19.27
C LEU A 572 6.54 -18.71 -19.19
N LEU A 573 7.45 -19.66 -18.98
CA LEU A 573 8.89 -19.42 -19.01
C LEU A 573 9.36 -19.00 -20.39
N LEU A 574 8.80 -19.58 -21.45
CA LEU A 574 9.06 -19.14 -22.83
C LEU A 574 8.54 -17.73 -23.08
N LEU A 575 7.32 -17.42 -22.59
CA LEU A 575 6.75 -16.07 -22.70
C LEU A 575 7.55 -15.04 -21.91
N ILE A 576 8.01 -15.37 -20.70
CA ILE A 576 8.88 -14.51 -19.87
C ILE A 576 10.22 -14.30 -20.57
N LYS A 577 10.83 -15.35 -21.12
CA LYS A 577 12.09 -15.25 -21.88
C LYS A 577 11.93 -14.35 -23.10
N ASN A 578 10.83 -14.50 -23.84
CA ASN A 578 10.52 -13.66 -25.00
C ASN A 578 10.25 -12.19 -24.59
N ASN A 579 9.52 -11.97 -23.50
CA ASN A 579 9.25 -10.63 -22.98
C ASN A 579 10.52 -9.97 -22.42
N MET A 580 11.39 -10.72 -21.76
CA MET A 580 12.71 -10.24 -21.29
C MET A 580 13.62 -9.88 -22.47
N GLN A 581 13.58 -10.67 -23.53
CA GLN A 581 14.30 -10.39 -24.77
C GLN A 581 13.75 -9.13 -25.45
N ALA A 582 12.42 -9.01 -25.59
CA ALA A 582 11.76 -7.81 -26.10
C ALA A 582 12.02 -6.58 -25.22
N LEU A 583 12.09 -6.72 -23.89
CA LEU A 583 12.46 -5.64 -22.97
C LEU A 583 13.92 -5.24 -23.11
N LYS A 584 14.83 -6.18 -23.37
CA LYS A 584 16.24 -5.88 -23.68
C LYS A 584 16.34 -5.14 -25.01
N GLU A 585 15.62 -5.57 -26.03
CA GLU A 585 15.55 -4.92 -27.35
C GLU A 585 14.94 -3.52 -27.25
N LEU A 586 13.82 -3.35 -26.54
CA LEU A 586 13.21 -2.05 -26.27
C LEU A 586 14.10 -1.14 -25.41
N ARG A 587 14.86 -1.69 -24.45
CA ARG A 587 15.85 -0.90 -23.69
C ARG A 587 16.98 -0.45 -24.59
N HIS A 588 17.48 -1.33 -25.46
CA HIS A 588 18.51 -1.00 -26.43
C HIS A 588 18.01 0.06 -27.43
N GLU A 589 16.81 -0.10 -27.97
CA GLU A 589 16.18 0.85 -28.89
C GLU A 589 15.87 2.19 -28.19
N ARG A 590 15.41 2.16 -26.93
CA ARG A 590 15.22 3.36 -26.11
C ARG A 590 16.54 4.05 -25.78
N GLU A 591 17.62 3.30 -25.54
CA GLU A 591 18.96 3.87 -25.36
C GLU A 591 19.47 4.49 -26.65
N GLU A 592 19.29 3.85 -27.80
CA GLU A 592 19.63 4.40 -29.12
C GLU A 592 18.81 5.66 -29.45
N LEU A 593 17.50 5.66 -29.18
CA LEU A 593 16.65 6.84 -29.30
C LEU A 593 17.05 7.95 -28.32
N ARG A 594 17.47 7.58 -27.10
CA ARG A 594 17.96 8.55 -26.11
C ARG A 594 19.31 9.13 -26.53
N LYS A 595 20.23 8.34 -27.10
CA LYS A 595 21.50 8.81 -27.68
C LYS A 595 21.22 9.77 -28.83
N LYS A 596 20.33 9.40 -29.76
CA LYS A 596 19.92 10.27 -30.89
C LYS A 596 19.26 11.57 -30.40
N ALA A 597 18.34 11.51 -29.43
CA ALA A 597 17.69 12.69 -28.88
C ALA A 597 18.66 13.59 -28.08
N LEU A 598 19.64 12.99 -27.38
CA LEU A 598 20.68 13.73 -26.67
C LEU A 598 21.61 14.42 -27.68
N LEU A 599 22.05 13.71 -28.73
CA LEU A 599 22.85 14.27 -29.83
C LEU A 599 22.10 15.40 -30.53
N GLN A 600 20.82 15.22 -30.84
CA GLN A 600 19.96 16.22 -31.48
C GLN A 600 19.74 17.45 -30.58
N ARG A 601 19.63 17.27 -29.25
CA ARG A 601 19.62 18.37 -28.27
C ARG A 601 20.97 19.09 -28.19
N CYS A 602 22.09 18.36 -28.22
CA CYS A 602 23.42 18.95 -28.20
C CYS A 602 23.68 19.76 -29.48
N VAL A 603 23.32 19.22 -30.65
CA VAL A 603 23.40 19.93 -31.93
C VAL A 603 22.48 21.15 -31.93
N GLY A 604 21.23 21.00 -31.47
CA GLY A 604 20.28 22.12 -31.37
C GLY A 604 20.75 23.23 -30.43
N HIS A 605 21.31 22.89 -29.26
CA HIS A 605 21.88 23.88 -28.35
C HIS A 605 23.13 24.55 -28.93
N THR A 606 23.99 23.81 -29.61
CA THR A 606 25.19 24.37 -30.27
C THR A 606 24.77 25.31 -31.40
N PHE A 607 23.77 24.95 -32.20
CA PHE A 607 23.25 25.77 -33.29
C PHE A 607 22.58 27.05 -32.78
N ASN A 608 21.75 26.97 -31.73
CA ASN A 608 21.15 28.14 -31.10
C ASN A 608 22.19 29.07 -30.47
N THR A 609 23.28 28.50 -29.93
CA THR A 609 24.39 29.28 -29.37
C THR A 609 25.15 30.03 -30.46
N LEU A 610 25.47 29.36 -31.58
CA LEU A 610 26.13 29.97 -32.74
C LEU A 610 25.25 31.05 -33.38
N SER A 611 23.96 30.78 -33.55
CA SER A 611 22.99 31.77 -34.08
C SER A 611 22.83 32.98 -33.15
N SER A 612 22.89 32.77 -31.83
CA SER A 612 22.89 33.87 -30.86
C SER A 612 24.18 34.70 -30.93
N ILE A 613 25.34 34.06 -31.14
CA ILE A 613 26.63 34.75 -31.33
C ILE A 613 26.62 35.55 -32.64
N GLU A 614 26.12 34.98 -33.75
CA GLU A 614 25.97 35.67 -35.04
C GLU A 614 24.98 36.83 -34.95
N SER A 615 23.85 36.66 -34.27
CA SER A 615 22.86 37.71 -34.06
C SER A 615 23.43 38.85 -33.22
N VAL A 616 24.19 38.54 -32.17
CA VAL A 616 24.90 39.55 -31.35
C VAL A 616 25.99 40.25 -32.16
N ALA A 617 26.76 39.54 -32.98
CA ALA A 617 27.76 40.14 -33.87
C ALA A 617 27.11 41.09 -34.90
N ALA A 618 26.00 40.69 -35.51
CA ALA A 618 25.23 41.53 -36.42
C ALA A 618 24.62 42.75 -35.71
N HIS A 619 24.18 42.61 -34.46
CA HIS A 619 23.64 43.71 -33.66
C HIS A 619 24.75 44.70 -33.23
N LEU A 620 25.94 44.21 -32.92
CA LEU A 620 27.11 45.03 -32.59
C LEU A 620 27.62 45.81 -33.81
N LEU A 621 27.52 45.25 -35.02
CA LEU A 621 27.86 45.92 -36.28
C LEU A 621 26.87 47.05 -36.66
N GLN A 622 25.67 47.08 -36.08
CA GLN A 622 24.64 48.09 -36.37
C GLN A 622 24.65 49.30 -35.41
N TYR A 623 25.38 49.25 -34.29
CA TYR A 623 25.37 50.31 -33.28
C TYR A 623 26.76 50.93 -33.03
N ASP A 624 26.94 52.17 -33.46
CA ASP A 624 28.20 52.93 -33.42
C ASP A 624 28.51 53.55 -32.02
N ARG A 625 28.11 52.89 -30.91
CA ARG A 625 28.35 53.41 -29.55
C ARG A 625 28.98 52.39 -28.61
N TYR A 626 30.26 52.61 -28.35
CA TYR A 626 31.19 51.81 -27.53
C TYR A 626 30.75 51.46 -26.08
N TRP A 627 29.77 52.16 -25.50
CA TRP A 627 29.53 52.05 -24.05
C TRP A 627 28.62 50.86 -23.64
N ASN A 628 27.79 50.32 -24.54
CA ASN A 628 26.88 49.20 -24.20
C ASN A 628 27.44 47.80 -24.50
N ALA A 629 28.46 47.69 -25.35
CA ALA A 629 29.01 46.39 -25.76
C ALA A 629 29.71 45.63 -24.62
N SER A 630 30.40 46.35 -23.72
CA SER A 630 31.18 45.75 -22.61
C SER A 630 30.30 45.20 -21.48
N GLN A 631 29.15 45.82 -21.20
CA GLN A 631 28.11 45.30 -20.31
C GLN A 631 27.40 44.08 -20.91
N TYR A 632 27.12 44.10 -22.22
CA TYR A 632 26.48 42.96 -22.89
C TYR A 632 27.41 41.73 -22.97
N VAL A 633 28.69 41.93 -23.28
CA VAL A 633 29.71 40.87 -23.27
C VAL A 633 29.95 40.31 -21.87
N ARG A 634 29.91 41.14 -20.82
CA ARG A 634 29.95 40.67 -19.41
C ARG A 634 28.75 39.82 -19.03
N ASN A 635 27.54 40.21 -19.43
CA ASN A 635 26.34 39.44 -19.11
C ASN A 635 26.29 38.10 -19.85
N ILE A 636 26.83 38.04 -21.07
CA ILE A 636 26.98 36.79 -21.83
C ILE A 636 28.05 35.90 -21.19
N SER A 637 29.20 36.46 -20.77
CA SER A 637 30.32 35.69 -20.23
C SER A 637 30.09 35.10 -18.83
N LEU A 638 29.30 35.77 -17.98
CA LEU A 638 29.11 35.38 -16.57
C LEU A 638 27.79 34.66 -16.29
N HIS A 639 26.74 34.85 -17.09
CA HIS A 639 25.43 34.23 -16.82
C HIS A 639 24.95 33.20 -17.84
N GLN A 640 25.52 33.16 -19.05
CA GLN A 640 25.09 32.19 -20.06
C GLN A 640 26.19 31.23 -20.50
N SER A 641 27.45 31.66 -20.65
CA SER A 641 28.50 30.76 -21.15
C SER A 641 29.04 29.74 -20.13
N TYR A 642 29.03 30.01 -18.83
CA TYR A 642 29.58 29.08 -17.82
C TYR A 642 28.72 27.81 -17.64
N PRO A 643 27.37 27.90 -17.51
CA PRO A 643 26.51 26.72 -17.50
C PRO A 643 26.55 25.97 -18.84
N LEU A 644 26.73 26.68 -19.95
CA LEU A 644 26.84 26.10 -21.29
C LEU A 644 28.15 25.31 -21.50
N PHE A 645 29.28 25.83 -21.02
CA PHE A 645 30.56 25.11 -21.03
C PHE A 645 30.52 23.87 -20.16
N GLU A 646 29.94 23.96 -18.95
CA GLU A 646 29.76 22.79 -18.10
C GLU A 646 28.76 21.78 -18.69
N THR A 647 27.69 22.24 -19.37
CA THR A 647 26.75 21.33 -20.07
C THR A 647 27.41 20.64 -21.26
N ALA A 648 28.21 21.36 -22.04
CA ALA A 648 28.98 20.78 -23.15
C ALA A 648 30.05 19.80 -22.65
N LYS A 649 30.70 20.11 -21.53
CA LYS A 649 31.71 19.27 -20.88
C LYS A 649 31.11 18.02 -20.23
N GLU A 650 29.93 18.13 -19.62
CA GLU A 650 29.17 17.00 -19.06
C GLU A 650 28.64 16.11 -20.20
N ALA A 651 28.18 16.70 -21.31
CA ALA A 651 27.79 15.96 -22.52
C ALA A 651 28.99 15.26 -23.17
N TYR A 652 30.14 15.93 -23.27
CA TYR A 652 31.38 15.38 -23.80
C TYR A 652 31.90 14.22 -22.93
N ARG A 653 31.83 14.36 -21.60
CA ARG A 653 32.14 13.29 -20.64
C ARG A 653 31.19 12.10 -20.78
N LEU A 654 29.88 12.33 -20.92
CA LEU A 654 28.89 11.26 -21.10
C LEU A 654 29.07 10.49 -22.41
N LEU A 655 29.50 11.17 -23.48
CA LEU A 655 29.85 10.54 -24.76
C LEU A 655 31.17 9.76 -24.67
N TRP A 656 32.16 10.29 -23.94
CA TRP A 656 33.46 9.66 -23.69
C TRP A 656 33.34 8.37 -22.86
N ASP A 657 32.58 8.40 -21.77
CA ASP A 657 32.38 7.25 -20.86
C ASP A 657 31.58 6.10 -21.54
N GLN A 658 30.94 6.35 -22.68
CA GLN A 658 30.06 5.38 -23.37
C GLN A 658 30.64 4.81 -24.67
N GLY A 659 31.86 5.18 -25.07
CA GLY A 659 32.60 4.54 -26.17
C GLY A 659 31.89 4.57 -27.53
N ALA A 660 31.16 5.64 -27.84
CA ALA A 660 30.42 5.75 -29.11
C ALA A 660 31.38 5.81 -30.32
N ALA A 661 31.13 4.98 -31.34
CA ALA A 661 32.01 4.86 -32.52
C ALA A 661 32.06 6.13 -33.40
N ASP A 662 31.04 6.99 -33.35
CA ASP A 662 30.99 8.27 -34.10
C ASP A 662 31.60 9.46 -33.33
N PHE A 663 32.34 9.18 -32.25
CA PHE A 663 32.97 10.21 -31.42
C PHE A 663 33.90 11.14 -32.21
N LYS A 664 34.63 10.59 -33.19
CA LYS A 664 35.60 11.34 -33.98
C LYS A 664 34.94 12.37 -34.92
N GLU A 665 33.81 12.02 -35.52
CA GLU A 665 33.07 12.91 -36.42
C GLU A 665 32.41 14.05 -35.65
N ALA A 666 31.82 13.76 -34.48
CA ALA A 666 31.27 14.78 -33.60
C ALA A 666 32.35 15.73 -33.04
N GLU A 667 33.51 15.20 -32.69
CA GLU A 667 34.68 15.98 -32.25
C GLU A 667 35.21 16.89 -33.37
N GLU A 668 35.35 16.37 -34.60
CA GLU A 668 35.81 17.14 -35.76
C GLU A 668 34.82 18.27 -36.12
N ILE A 669 33.51 18.02 -36.06
CA ILE A 669 32.47 19.04 -36.32
C ILE A 669 32.51 20.14 -35.24
N LEU A 670 32.61 19.76 -33.97
CA LEU A 670 32.71 20.72 -32.85
C LEU A 670 34.00 21.55 -32.93
N GLN A 671 35.15 20.92 -33.19
CA GLN A 671 36.42 21.63 -33.34
C GLN A 671 36.38 22.60 -34.51
N THR A 672 35.86 22.17 -35.68
CA THR A 672 35.74 23.02 -36.87
C THR A 672 34.85 24.24 -36.59
N ARG A 673 33.67 24.05 -35.98
CA ARG A 673 32.74 25.16 -35.69
C ARG A 673 33.25 26.11 -34.60
N ILE A 674 33.96 25.60 -33.60
CA ILE A 674 34.65 26.43 -32.60
C ILE A 674 35.75 27.26 -33.27
N CYS A 675 36.53 26.66 -34.17
CA CYS A 675 37.55 27.38 -34.94
C CYS A 675 36.95 28.45 -35.85
N ASP A 676 35.84 28.17 -36.55
CA ASP A 676 35.14 29.15 -37.40
C ASP A 676 34.64 30.34 -36.57
N GLY A 677 34.01 30.10 -35.42
CA GLY A 677 33.54 31.15 -34.52
C GLY A 677 34.67 31.99 -33.92
N LEU A 678 35.80 31.36 -33.59
CA LEU A 678 37.00 32.05 -33.09
C LEU A 678 37.68 32.89 -34.19
N LEU A 679 37.75 32.39 -35.42
CA LEU A 679 38.28 33.13 -36.58
C LEU A 679 37.38 34.30 -36.98
N LEU A 680 36.06 34.12 -36.94
CA LEU A 680 35.10 35.20 -37.17
C LEU A 680 35.20 36.29 -36.10
N MET A 681 35.32 35.91 -34.82
CA MET A 681 35.61 36.86 -33.75
C MET A 681 36.94 37.58 -33.99
N GLN A 682 37.99 36.88 -34.43
CA GLN A 682 39.29 37.48 -34.72
C GLN A 682 39.23 38.48 -35.88
N GLU A 683 38.49 38.19 -36.95
CA GLU A 683 38.26 39.10 -38.09
C GLU A 683 37.46 40.34 -37.67
N LEU A 684 36.38 40.16 -36.88
CA LEU A 684 35.60 41.25 -36.27
C LEU A 684 36.44 42.11 -35.31
N LEU A 685 37.44 41.51 -34.66
CA LEU A 685 38.39 42.22 -33.78
C LEU A 685 39.47 42.98 -34.57
N LYS A 686 39.86 42.50 -35.76
CA LYS A 686 40.81 43.21 -36.64
C LYS A 686 40.20 44.45 -37.31
N SER A 687 38.89 44.45 -37.58
CA SER A 687 38.19 45.59 -38.17
C SER A 687 38.00 46.76 -37.19
N HIS A 688 38.07 46.50 -35.88
CA HIS A 688 38.02 47.52 -34.82
C HIS A 688 39.40 47.76 -34.20
N LYS A 689 40.30 48.40 -34.95
CA LYS A 689 41.58 48.90 -34.42
C LYS A 689 41.32 50.14 -33.54
N GLU A 690 41.18 49.98 -32.21
CA GLU A 690 41.74 50.92 -31.22
C GLU A 690 41.60 50.48 -29.74
N THR A 691 42.77 50.44 -29.08
CA THR A 691 43.17 50.60 -27.66
C THR A 691 42.40 50.02 -26.44
N ALA A 692 41.18 49.48 -26.53
CA ALA A 692 40.46 49.06 -25.31
C ALA A 692 40.58 47.57 -24.90
N PHE A 693 41.14 46.70 -25.75
CA PHE A 693 41.02 45.24 -25.57
C PHE A 693 41.92 44.60 -24.49
N PRO A 694 43.21 44.95 -24.34
CA PRO A 694 44.09 44.28 -23.36
C PRO A 694 43.53 44.37 -21.92
N VAL A 695 42.88 45.49 -21.60
CA VAL A 695 42.31 45.76 -20.28
C VAL A 695 41.00 45.01 -20.02
N LEU A 696 40.18 44.76 -21.05
CA LEU A 696 38.93 44.00 -20.93
C LEU A 696 39.17 42.49 -20.93
N TRP A 697 40.17 42.02 -21.67
CA TRP A 697 40.57 40.61 -21.72
C TRP A 697 41.16 40.13 -20.39
N GLU A 698 42.10 40.89 -19.80
CA GLU A 698 42.67 40.57 -18.48
C GLU A 698 41.64 40.61 -17.34
N ARG A 699 40.62 41.46 -17.45
CA ARG A 699 39.53 41.55 -16.44
C ARG A 699 38.49 40.44 -16.54
N SER A 700 38.32 39.82 -17.70
CA SER A 700 37.30 38.79 -17.94
C SER A 700 37.84 37.37 -17.72
N PHE A 701 39.15 37.19 -17.82
CA PHE A 701 39.84 35.92 -17.56
C PHE A 701 41.00 36.16 -16.57
N PRO A 702 40.72 36.31 -15.26
CA PRO A 702 41.73 36.72 -14.28
C PRO A 702 42.81 35.66 -14.01
N HIS A 703 42.62 34.43 -14.49
CA HIS A 703 43.60 33.34 -14.35
C HIS A 703 44.40 33.15 -15.65
N LYS A 704 45.72 33.41 -15.57
CA LYS A 704 46.67 33.28 -16.71
C LYS A 704 46.65 31.93 -17.44
N LYS A 705 46.19 30.85 -16.79
CA LYS A 705 46.10 29.50 -17.39
C LYS A 705 45.01 29.41 -18.47
N ASP A 706 43.87 30.05 -18.26
CA ASP A 706 42.71 29.94 -19.16
C ASP A 706 42.92 30.75 -20.44
N SER A 707 43.55 31.92 -20.32
CA SER A 707 43.97 32.74 -21.46
C SER A 707 45.01 32.03 -22.34
N HIS A 708 45.97 31.31 -21.75
CA HIS A 708 46.96 30.56 -22.51
C HIS A 708 46.38 29.34 -23.23
N HIS A 709 45.38 28.68 -22.64
CA HIS A 709 44.71 27.55 -23.27
C HIS A 709 43.90 27.97 -24.51
N LEU A 710 43.17 29.09 -24.43
CA LEU A 710 42.44 29.65 -25.57
C LEU A 710 43.37 30.13 -26.68
N PHE A 711 44.49 30.79 -26.34
CA PHE A 711 45.50 31.20 -27.33
C PHE A 711 46.14 29.99 -28.02
N SER A 712 46.36 28.89 -27.29
CA SER A 712 46.82 27.61 -27.85
C SER A 712 45.82 27.05 -28.88
N ILE A 713 44.53 27.10 -28.59
CA ILE A 713 43.46 26.63 -29.50
C ILE A 713 43.39 27.52 -30.74
N LEU A 714 43.39 28.85 -30.58
CA LEU A 714 43.43 29.82 -31.69
C LEU A 714 44.64 29.61 -32.62
N LYS A 715 45.81 29.33 -32.04
CA LYS A 715 47.04 29.08 -32.80
C LYS A 715 47.00 27.76 -33.57
N LYS A 716 46.26 26.76 -33.06
CA LYS A 716 45.97 25.50 -33.77
C LYS A 716 44.94 25.69 -34.90
N CYS A 717 43.93 26.54 -34.71
CA CYS A 717 42.95 26.84 -35.77
C CYS A 717 43.57 27.60 -36.97
N GLN A 718 44.71 28.28 -36.78
CA GLN A 718 45.40 29.05 -37.83
C GLN A 718 46.41 28.22 -38.65
N SER A 719 46.70 26.96 -38.29
CA SER A 719 47.55 26.09 -39.10
C SER A 719 46.70 25.33 -40.12
N PRO A 720 46.84 25.57 -41.43
CA PRO A 720 46.06 24.88 -42.44
C PRO A 720 46.74 23.54 -42.74
N THR A 721 46.31 22.48 -42.07
CA THR A 721 46.49 21.12 -42.57
C THR A 721 45.12 20.49 -42.71
N GLU A 722 44.62 20.58 -43.95
CA GLU A 722 43.52 19.82 -44.55
C GLU A 722 42.17 19.85 -43.82
N SER A 723 41.36 20.86 -44.12
CA SER A 723 39.90 20.72 -44.05
C SER A 723 39.29 21.28 -45.35
N PRO A 724 38.42 20.54 -46.06
CA PRO A 724 37.84 20.99 -47.31
C PRO A 724 36.77 22.05 -47.03
N ILE A 725 37.01 23.25 -47.55
CA ILE A 725 36.05 24.36 -47.58
C ILE A 725 34.79 23.90 -48.34
N ILE A 726 33.71 23.60 -47.63
CA ILE A 726 32.37 23.47 -48.24
C ILE A 726 31.80 24.88 -48.39
N ARG A 727 31.72 25.34 -49.64
CA ARG A 727 31.02 26.59 -50.01
C ARG A 727 29.51 26.43 -49.78
N PRO A 728 28.82 27.46 -49.25
CA PRO A 728 27.37 27.41 -49.05
C PRO A 728 26.66 27.60 -50.39
N GLY A 729 25.98 26.56 -50.86
CA GLY A 729 25.21 26.64 -52.10
C GLY A 729 24.57 25.32 -52.52
N SER A 730 23.52 24.90 -51.81
CA SER A 730 22.35 24.14 -52.32
C SER A 730 21.59 23.47 -51.17
N ALA A 731 20.82 24.25 -50.42
CA ALA A 731 19.77 23.72 -49.57
C ALA A 731 18.47 23.66 -50.39
N LEU A 732 18.08 22.47 -50.83
CA LEU A 732 16.71 22.13 -51.27
C LEU A 732 16.54 20.59 -51.28
N ARG A 733 16.31 20.01 -50.11
CA ARG A 733 15.34 18.95 -49.81
C ARG A 733 15.33 18.61 -48.33
#